data_AF-A0A4Q1BZV6-F1
#
_entry.id   AF-A0A4Q1BZV6-F1
#
_cell.length_a   1.000
_cell.length_b   1.000
_cell.length_c   1.000
_cell.angle_alpha   90.00
_cell.angle_beta   90.00
_cell.angle_gamma   90.00
#
_symmetry.space_group_name_H-M   'P 1'
#
loop_
_entity.id
_entity.type
_entity.pdbx_description
1 polymer ?
#
loop_
_entity_poly.entity_id
_entity_poly.type
_entity_poly.pdbx_seq_one_letter_code
_entity_poly.pdbx_strand_id
1 'polypeptide(L)'
;MLNVSHVGAQSKAKQPVYQDTPFWQDYAVKYYLSKDQSIDLNATYADRNGNVLLFGSTGTLLPHDGQFLYPGSIIKDTKYRTSAPKKMAALTSYQNQFVLLDDKAILSHAFAGSIYSKHELPKANQVVGGKDFAFLISDGSSLHWVKDSKTLFKGNLSGDQVLDLKYQASSQTYFILGKHGVYTFSPSSLSISKLYAGGPLAAFDIAEKSSKVYLGMSDGYAVLDASTKQVGEKQQKLPWTEITAIKVIGDKVWFGSTKGAFALKKDGKFDYYNGERWLPSNVVKHIAEGPKNSVLITTSAGLGQICFKKMTLHEKAVFYDEQVRKRHIRNGFNASLDGMQKGNLSTGYLADSDNDGLWTSMYLGGEIFRYAVTKDPEALQNCRESLDAMERLYKLTPVPGFPARSFERRGFISSLSDPERWQPSPDPEWDFKSTTSSDEVIGHIFAFGAMAELVDDPDLKKRSIVLIDTLMSHILKNDMYLIDFDGKPTMWGKWNPKYVNSFPTNVGDRKLNSSNITAMLQTAYHFTKKEKYKQKAFELLTKYGYYENLMRPFSVLGRAGKDADAHAQNMSDGWNHSDDEMYYVGYWGLYRYAFNDTLKANFKKSILDHWQIERPEKEGAWNIFTALTGTKQFDLNEAAWYLKEHPLDMIDWAIQNSHRKDIVKIPDNFRRQTTQEVLPPDEKPIMRHNANQFNMDRNGGNGLSEHSAGDIWLLPYWLGRYLGVISGPKN
;
A
#
# COMPACT_ATOMS: atom_id res chain seq x y z
N MET A 1 -48.02 13.29 3.77
CA MET A 1 -47.64 14.63 3.28
C MET A 1 -47.79 15.62 4.43
N LEU A 2 -46.69 16.07 5.01
CA LEU A 2 -46.61 17.30 5.81
C LEU A 2 -45.15 17.75 5.71
N ASN A 3 -44.96 18.81 4.92
CA ASN A 3 -43.69 19.50 4.69
C ASN A 3 -43.20 20.14 5.99
N VAL A 4 -41.95 19.87 6.36
CA VAL A 4 -41.18 20.76 7.24
C VAL A 4 -40.09 21.39 6.38
N SER A 5 -40.36 22.61 5.93
CA SER A 5 -39.48 23.44 5.11
C SER A 5 -38.67 24.42 5.97
N HIS A 6 -37.38 24.50 5.62
CA HIS A 6 -36.52 25.69 5.63
C HIS A 6 -35.94 26.19 6.95
N VAL A 7 -34.76 25.64 7.28
CA VAL A 7 -33.65 26.41 7.86
C VAL A 7 -32.80 26.96 6.70
N GLY A 8 -32.45 28.24 6.79
CA GLY A 8 -31.96 29.10 5.71
C GLY A 8 -30.89 28.50 4.79
N ALA A 9 -31.21 28.49 3.49
CA ALA A 9 -30.25 28.29 2.42
C ALA A 9 -29.37 29.53 2.26
N GLN A 10 -28.32 29.64 3.07
CA GLN A 10 -27.09 30.22 2.52
C GLN A 10 -26.65 29.28 1.41
N SER A 11 -26.54 29.80 0.18
CA SER A 11 -25.93 29.11 -0.95
C SER A 11 -24.51 28.68 -0.55
N LYS A 12 -24.39 27.46 0.00
CA LYS A 12 -23.11 26.83 0.28
C LYS A 12 -22.51 26.50 -1.08
N ALA A 13 -21.57 27.32 -1.53
CA ALA A 13 -20.75 26.96 -2.68
C ALA A 13 -20.18 25.56 -2.45
N LYS A 14 -20.37 24.69 -3.44
CA LYS A 14 -20.15 23.23 -3.36
C LYS A 14 -18.67 22.91 -3.10
N GLN A 15 -18.39 21.96 -2.21
CA GLN A 15 -17.03 21.42 -2.02
C GLN A 15 -16.51 20.78 -3.31
N PRO A 16 -15.19 20.73 -3.53
CA PRO A 16 -14.64 20.01 -4.68
C PRO A 16 -14.99 18.52 -4.60
N VAL A 17 -15.14 17.89 -5.77
CA VAL A 17 -15.54 16.47 -5.89
C VAL A 17 -14.55 15.74 -6.78
N TYR A 18 -13.84 14.75 -6.21
CA TYR A 18 -13.03 13.82 -6.97
C TYR A 18 -13.93 12.97 -7.87
N GLN A 19 -13.61 12.93 -9.16
CA GLN A 19 -14.33 12.11 -10.13
C GLN A 19 -13.71 10.73 -10.17
N ASP A 20 -14.48 9.71 -9.78
CA ASP A 20 -14.02 8.33 -9.77
C ASP A 20 -13.95 7.77 -11.21
N THR A 21 -12.79 7.97 -11.83
CA THR A 21 -12.47 7.50 -13.18
C THR A 21 -11.38 6.42 -13.15
N PRO A 22 -11.38 5.46 -14.09
CA PRO A 22 -10.40 4.38 -14.09
C PRO A 22 -8.95 4.86 -14.06
N PHE A 23 -8.15 4.25 -13.19
CA PHE A 23 -6.70 4.42 -13.08
C PHE A 23 -5.99 3.07 -13.22
N TRP A 24 -4.69 3.09 -13.52
CA TRP A 24 -3.87 1.88 -13.54
C TRP A 24 -3.50 1.50 -12.11
N GLN A 25 -3.93 0.32 -11.69
CA GLN A 25 -3.51 -0.35 -10.47
C GLN A 25 -2.55 -1.47 -10.84
N ASP A 26 -1.38 -1.49 -10.22
CA ASP A 26 -0.44 -2.59 -10.31
C ASP A 26 -0.60 -3.60 -9.18
N TYR A 27 -0.17 -4.83 -9.49
CA TYR A 27 -0.06 -5.95 -8.56
C TYR A 27 0.94 -6.96 -9.12
N ALA A 28 1.43 -7.89 -8.30
CA ALA A 28 2.38 -8.91 -8.74
C ALA A 28 1.82 -10.32 -8.74
N VAL A 29 2.16 -11.08 -9.77
CA VAL A 29 2.12 -12.56 -9.75
C VAL A 29 3.56 -13.05 -9.68
N LYS A 30 3.86 -13.90 -8.69
CA LYS A 30 5.23 -14.35 -8.39
C LYS A 30 5.36 -15.83 -8.68
N TYR A 31 6.48 -16.22 -9.27
CA TYR A 31 6.86 -17.61 -9.53
C TYR A 31 8.24 -17.88 -8.95
N TYR A 32 8.34 -18.80 -7.99
CA TYR A 32 9.61 -19.10 -7.33
C TYR A 32 10.35 -20.25 -8.01
N LEU A 33 11.67 -20.11 -8.09
CA LEU A 33 12.55 -21.25 -8.28
C LEU A 33 12.48 -22.16 -7.05
N SER A 34 12.53 -23.46 -7.28
CA SER A 34 12.63 -24.43 -6.19
C SER A 34 14.00 -24.37 -5.53
N LYS A 35 14.04 -24.42 -4.20
CA LYS A 35 15.28 -24.24 -3.41
C LYS A 35 16.32 -25.36 -3.61
N ASP A 36 15.88 -26.53 -4.05
CA ASP A 36 16.71 -27.70 -4.38
C ASP A 36 17.34 -27.60 -5.77
N GLN A 37 16.96 -26.61 -6.58
CA GLN A 37 17.46 -26.43 -7.94
C GLN A 37 18.49 -25.30 -8.00
N SER A 38 19.75 -25.65 -8.34
CA SER A 38 20.78 -24.67 -8.68
C SER A 38 20.63 -24.23 -10.14
N ILE A 39 19.67 -23.35 -10.39
CA ILE A 39 19.40 -22.76 -11.71
C ILE A 39 19.72 -21.27 -11.66
N ASP A 40 20.62 -20.82 -12.53
CA ASP A 40 20.86 -19.39 -12.76
C ASP A 40 19.92 -18.90 -13.86
N LEU A 41 18.96 -18.04 -13.51
CA LEU A 41 18.00 -17.47 -14.45
C LEU A 41 18.62 -16.28 -15.17
N ASN A 42 18.47 -16.28 -16.49
CA ASN A 42 19.08 -15.29 -17.36
C ASN A 42 18.04 -14.36 -18.00
N ALA A 43 16.99 -14.92 -18.58
CA ALA A 43 16.04 -14.13 -19.37
C ALA A 43 14.63 -14.72 -19.31
N THR A 44 13.64 -13.87 -19.59
CA THR A 44 12.24 -14.27 -19.75
C THR A 44 11.61 -13.41 -20.84
N TYR A 45 10.75 -14.01 -21.66
CA TYR A 45 9.97 -13.31 -22.69
C TYR A 45 8.54 -13.84 -22.74
N ALA A 46 7.66 -13.05 -23.36
CA ALA A 46 6.32 -13.48 -23.75
C ALA A 46 6.17 -13.57 -25.28
N ASP A 47 5.33 -14.49 -25.75
CA ASP A 47 4.88 -14.56 -27.14
C ASP A 47 3.55 -13.81 -27.36
N ARG A 48 3.11 -13.73 -28.63
CA ARG A 48 1.84 -13.09 -29.03
C ARG A 48 0.58 -13.75 -28.46
N ASN A 49 0.69 -15.00 -27.99
CA ASN A 49 -0.43 -15.75 -27.40
C ASN A 49 -0.45 -15.58 -25.87
N GLY A 50 0.52 -14.85 -25.32
CA GLY A 50 0.70 -14.62 -23.90
C GLY A 50 1.32 -15.78 -23.15
N ASN A 51 1.93 -16.76 -23.85
CA ASN A 51 2.80 -17.72 -23.20
C ASN A 51 4.04 -17.00 -22.67
N VAL A 52 4.53 -17.42 -21.52
CA VAL A 52 5.78 -16.93 -20.93
C VAL A 52 6.78 -18.09 -20.93
N LEU A 53 8.00 -17.81 -21.39
CA LEU A 53 9.11 -18.76 -21.40
C LEU A 53 10.30 -18.10 -20.71
N LEU A 54 10.86 -18.79 -19.72
CA LEU A 54 12.09 -18.40 -19.05
C LEU A 54 13.26 -19.19 -19.61
N PHE A 55 14.46 -18.65 -19.46
CA PHE A 55 15.72 -19.28 -19.81
C PHE A 55 16.70 -19.17 -18.66
N GLY A 56 17.36 -20.29 -18.34
CA GLY A 56 18.41 -20.36 -17.33
C GLY A 56 19.47 -21.41 -17.66
N SER A 57 20.37 -21.67 -16.71
CA SER A 57 21.51 -22.58 -16.88
C SER A 57 21.16 -24.02 -17.30
N THR A 58 19.90 -24.45 -17.10
CA THR A 58 19.40 -25.78 -17.46
C THR A 58 18.54 -25.80 -18.73
N GLY A 59 18.41 -24.67 -19.43
CA GLY A 59 17.61 -24.54 -20.65
C GLY A 59 16.33 -23.74 -20.43
N THR A 60 15.26 -24.11 -21.13
CA THR A 60 13.96 -23.42 -21.06
C THR A 60 13.12 -23.91 -19.88
N LEU A 61 12.41 -22.97 -19.26
CA LEU A 61 11.57 -23.18 -18.08
C LEU A 61 10.23 -22.46 -18.25
N LEU A 62 9.22 -22.93 -17.52
CA LEU A 62 7.85 -22.42 -17.59
C LEU A 62 7.36 -21.97 -16.22
N PRO A 63 6.57 -20.88 -16.14
CA PRO A 63 5.79 -20.60 -14.94
C PRO A 63 4.66 -21.62 -14.79
N HIS A 64 4.33 -21.98 -13.54
CA HIS A 64 3.29 -22.95 -13.20
C HIS A 64 2.49 -22.48 -11.98
N ASP A 65 1.16 -22.55 -12.07
CA ASP A 65 0.18 -22.36 -10.99
C ASP A 65 0.31 -21.07 -10.16
N GLY A 66 0.82 -20.00 -10.76
CA GLY A 66 0.90 -18.69 -10.11
C GLY A 66 -0.31 -17.81 -10.42
N GLN A 67 -0.84 -17.18 -9.37
CA GLN A 67 -1.93 -16.21 -9.41
C GLN A 67 -1.65 -15.06 -8.44
N PHE A 68 -2.43 -13.98 -8.51
CA PHE A 68 -2.31 -12.90 -7.52
C PHE A 68 -2.57 -13.46 -6.11
N LEU A 69 -1.72 -13.13 -5.15
CA LEU A 69 -1.70 -13.64 -3.76
C LEU A 69 -1.43 -15.15 -3.57
N TYR A 70 -1.32 -15.92 -4.66
CA TYR A 70 -1.00 -17.34 -4.63
C TYR A 70 0.22 -17.61 -5.51
N PRO A 71 1.44 -17.58 -4.93
CA PRO A 71 2.65 -17.69 -5.72
C PRO A 71 2.78 -19.06 -6.39
N GLY A 72 3.22 -19.04 -7.65
CA GLY A 72 3.49 -20.24 -8.43
C GLY A 72 4.92 -20.74 -8.29
N SER A 73 5.24 -21.74 -9.10
CA SER A 73 6.58 -22.31 -9.22
C SER A 73 7.12 -22.17 -10.65
N ILE A 74 8.42 -22.41 -10.80
CA ILE A 74 9.09 -22.53 -12.09
C ILE A 74 9.42 -24.00 -12.31
N ILE A 75 9.01 -24.53 -13.46
CA ILE A 75 9.21 -25.94 -13.84
C ILE A 75 9.99 -26.06 -15.15
N LYS A 76 10.58 -27.22 -15.39
CA LYS A 76 11.26 -27.52 -16.65
C LYS A 76 10.29 -27.50 -17.83
N ASP A 77 10.68 -26.87 -18.94
CA ASP A 77 9.92 -26.96 -20.17
C ASP A 77 10.08 -28.35 -20.80
N THR A 78 8.94 -29.00 -21.05
CA THR A 78 8.86 -30.33 -21.66
C THR A 78 7.95 -30.35 -22.89
N LYS A 79 7.45 -29.19 -23.34
CA LYS A 79 6.44 -29.11 -24.42
C LYS A 79 6.99 -29.57 -25.76
N TYR A 80 8.24 -29.27 -26.06
CA TYR A 80 8.90 -29.66 -27.31
C TYR A 80 9.94 -30.75 -27.10
N ARG A 81 9.55 -32.01 -27.34
CA ARG A 81 10.44 -33.19 -27.18
C ARG A 81 11.70 -33.11 -28.03
N THR A 82 11.64 -32.47 -29.20
CA THR A 82 12.78 -32.24 -30.10
C THR A 82 13.80 -31.25 -29.57
N SER A 83 13.45 -30.47 -28.54
CA SER A 83 14.34 -29.51 -27.88
C SER A 83 15.06 -30.09 -26.68
N ALA A 84 14.51 -31.15 -26.08
CA ALA A 84 15.11 -31.80 -24.91
C ALA A 84 16.58 -32.23 -25.08
N PRO A 85 17.05 -32.77 -26.23
CA PRO A 85 18.46 -33.15 -26.39
C PRO A 85 19.37 -31.98 -26.79
N LYS A 86 18.82 -30.79 -27.06
CA LYS A 86 19.59 -29.62 -27.52
C LYS A 86 20.17 -28.86 -26.33
N LYS A 87 21.38 -28.32 -26.50
CA LYS A 87 22.03 -27.44 -25.53
C LYS A 87 21.66 -25.99 -25.84
N MET A 88 20.48 -25.57 -25.39
CA MET A 88 20.04 -24.20 -25.58
C MET A 88 20.98 -23.24 -24.82
N ALA A 89 21.37 -22.16 -25.49
CA ALA A 89 22.34 -21.18 -25.02
C ALA A 89 21.75 -19.77 -24.87
N ALA A 90 20.64 -19.45 -25.57
CA ALA A 90 19.94 -18.18 -25.42
C ALA A 90 18.47 -18.26 -25.81
N LEU A 91 17.71 -17.29 -25.32
CA LEU A 91 16.30 -17.02 -25.66
C LEU A 91 16.13 -15.54 -25.99
N THR A 92 15.39 -15.23 -27.05
CA THR A 92 14.96 -13.87 -27.38
C THR A 92 13.53 -13.86 -27.93
N SER A 93 12.95 -12.67 -28.07
CA SER A 93 11.68 -12.46 -28.77
C SER A 93 11.91 -11.81 -30.13
N TYR A 94 11.30 -12.37 -31.16
CA TYR A 94 11.31 -11.81 -32.52
C TYR A 94 9.91 -11.89 -33.11
N GLN A 95 9.36 -10.76 -33.57
CA GLN A 95 7.97 -10.67 -34.06
C GLN A 95 6.96 -11.30 -33.08
N ASN A 96 7.18 -11.08 -31.78
CA ASN A 96 6.37 -11.63 -30.69
C ASN A 96 6.31 -13.17 -30.68
N GLN A 97 7.41 -13.82 -31.06
CA GLN A 97 7.60 -15.27 -30.99
C GLN A 97 8.94 -15.60 -30.36
N PHE A 98 9.03 -16.76 -29.70
CA PHE A 98 10.28 -17.23 -29.12
C PHE A 98 11.28 -17.64 -30.21
N VAL A 99 12.49 -17.13 -30.11
CA VAL A 99 13.65 -17.58 -30.89
C VAL A 99 14.71 -18.06 -29.91
N LEU A 100 15.21 -19.27 -30.16
CA LEU A 100 16.19 -19.96 -29.36
C LEU A 100 17.51 -20.07 -30.12
N LEU A 101 18.60 -20.16 -29.38
CA LEU A 101 19.94 -20.41 -29.89
C LEU A 101 20.48 -21.68 -29.25
N ASP A 102 21.02 -22.61 -30.02
CA ASP A 102 21.83 -23.72 -29.52
C ASP A 102 23.28 -23.62 -30.05
N ASP A 103 24.09 -24.68 -29.87
CA ASP A 103 25.48 -24.72 -30.31
C ASP A 103 25.65 -24.82 -31.85
N LYS A 104 24.55 -24.94 -32.60
CA LYS A 104 24.58 -25.23 -34.05
C LYS A 104 23.66 -24.33 -34.87
N ALA A 105 22.52 -23.93 -34.33
CA ALA A 105 21.48 -23.23 -35.04
C ALA A 105 20.71 -22.22 -34.17
N ILE A 106 20.22 -21.20 -34.85
CA ILE A 106 19.15 -20.32 -34.38
C ILE A 106 17.84 -20.96 -34.83
N LEU A 107 16.91 -21.20 -33.91
CA LEU A 107 15.69 -21.92 -34.18
C LEU A 107 14.45 -21.31 -33.53
N SER A 108 13.27 -21.61 -34.09
CA SER A 108 11.99 -21.30 -33.48
C SER A 108 11.01 -22.45 -33.66
N HIS A 109 10.15 -22.66 -32.67
CA HIS A 109 9.00 -23.55 -32.80
C HIS A 109 7.80 -22.88 -33.46
N ALA A 110 7.85 -21.56 -33.65
CA ALA A 110 6.90 -20.81 -34.46
C ALA A 110 7.27 -20.91 -35.96
N PHE A 111 6.53 -20.21 -36.82
CA PHE A 111 6.80 -20.11 -38.25
C PHE A 111 6.90 -21.48 -38.96
N ALA A 112 6.06 -22.43 -38.57
CA ALA A 112 6.09 -23.82 -39.06
C ALA A 112 7.48 -24.51 -38.89
N GLY A 113 8.31 -24.04 -37.95
CA GLY A 113 9.67 -24.54 -37.76
C GLY A 113 10.66 -24.14 -38.85
N SER A 114 10.29 -23.19 -39.74
CA SER A 114 11.16 -22.77 -40.85
C SER A 114 12.41 -22.02 -40.38
N ILE A 115 12.37 -21.45 -39.18
CA ILE A 115 13.57 -20.89 -38.54
C ILE A 115 14.40 -22.04 -38.01
N TYR A 116 15.38 -22.45 -38.81
CA TYR A 116 16.48 -23.32 -38.43
C TYR A 116 17.73 -22.87 -39.19
N SER A 117 18.35 -21.79 -38.72
CA SER A 117 19.49 -21.16 -39.38
C SER A 117 20.79 -21.62 -38.73
N LYS A 118 21.56 -22.46 -39.42
CA LYS A 118 22.87 -22.91 -38.93
C LYS A 118 23.85 -21.75 -38.79
N HIS A 119 24.74 -21.81 -37.80
CA HIS A 119 25.82 -20.84 -37.61
C HIS A 119 27.16 -21.53 -37.30
N GLU A 120 28.23 -20.75 -37.41
CA GLU A 120 29.61 -21.20 -37.21
C GLU A 120 30.20 -20.78 -35.85
N LEU A 121 29.34 -20.41 -34.89
CA LEU A 121 29.74 -19.88 -33.57
C LEU A 121 29.19 -20.76 -32.43
N PRO A 122 29.80 -21.91 -32.11
CA PRO A 122 29.22 -22.91 -31.21
C PRO A 122 29.14 -22.49 -29.74
N LYS A 123 29.84 -21.42 -29.35
CA LYS A 123 29.79 -20.84 -28.00
C LYS A 123 28.87 -19.63 -27.90
N ALA A 124 28.09 -19.34 -28.95
CA ALA A 124 27.20 -18.20 -28.95
C ALA A 124 26.16 -18.32 -27.83
N ASN A 125 25.97 -17.24 -27.08
CA ASN A 125 25.07 -17.15 -25.92
C ASN A 125 24.18 -15.90 -25.98
N GLN A 126 24.25 -15.15 -27.08
CA GLN A 126 23.44 -13.97 -27.33
C GLN A 126 22.89 -14.03 -28.76
N VAL A 127 21.62 -13.63 -28.92
CA VAL A 127 20.95 -13.57 -30.22
C VAL A 127 19.94 -12.44 -30.23
N VAL A 128 19.91 -11.68 -31.32
CA VAL A 128 18.85 -10.71 -31.61
C VAL A 128 18.42 -10.84 -33.08
N GLY A 129 17.10 -10.85 -33.31
CA GLY A 129 16.52 -10.85 -34.64
C GLY A 129 16.43 -9.44 -35.22
N GLY A 130 16.76 -9.31 -36.49
CA GLY A 130 16.57 -8.10 -37.28
C GLY A 130 15.66 -8.34 -38.49
N LYS A 131 15.75 -7.48 -39.49
CA LYS A 131 14.89 -7.56 -40.68
C LYS A 131 15.07 -8.90 -41.43
N ASP A 132 13.95 -9.40 -41.99
CA ASP A 132 13.89 -10.58 -42.86
C ASP A 132 14.58 -11.83 -42.30
N PHE A 133 14.30 -12.17 -41.03
CA PHE A 133 14.87 -13.34 -40.34
C PHE A 133 16.41 -13.39 -40.36
N ALA A 134 17.07 -12.24 -40.40
CA ALA A 134 18.50 -12.13 -40.19
C ALA A 134 18.81 -11.92 -38.71
N PHE A 135 19.84 -12.59 -38.20
CA PHE A 135 20.15 -12.60 -36.77
C PHE A 135 21.59 -12.19 -36.53
N LEU A 136 21.82 -11.39 -35.50
CA LEU A 136 23.15 -11.13 -34.96
C LEU A 136 23.34 -11.99 -33.72
N ILE A 137 24.41 -12.78 -33.69
CA ILE A 137 24.77 -13.64 -32.56
C ILE A 137 26.17 -13.32 -32.03
N SER A 138 26.40 -13.58 -30.75
CA SER A 138 27.70 -13.41 -30.11
C SER A 138 27.97 -14.48 -29.05
N ASP A 139 29.26 -14.79 -28.84
CA ASP A 139 29.78 -15.57 -27.72
C ASP A 139 30.44 -14.68 -26.64
N GLY A 140 30.32 -13.35 -26.77
CA GLY A 140 30.98 -12.36 -25.94
C GLY A 140 32.27 -11.80 -26.53
N SER A 141 32.94 -12.51 -27.45
CA SER A 141 34.18 -12.05 -28.11
C SER A 141 33.99 -11.82 -29.61
N SER A 142 33.23 -12.69 -30.26
CA SER A 142 32.97 -12.68 -31.70
C SER A 142 31.52 -12.30 -31.99
N LEU A 143 31.28 -11.72 -33.16
CA LEU A 143 29.97 -11.34 -33.69
C LEU A 143 29.78 -11.98 -35.06
N HIS A 144 28.72 -12.76 -35.22
CA HIS A 144 28.34 -13.34 -36.50
C HIS A 144 26.96 -12.83 -36.90
N TRP A 145 26.84 -12.30 -38.12
CA TRP A 145 25.53 -11.99 -38.71
C TRP A 145 25.12 -13.14 -39.63
N VAL A 146 24.01 -13.77 -39.31
CA VAL A 146 23.58 -15.05 -39.89
C VAL A 146 22.21 -14.87 -40.54
N LYS A 147 22.09 -15.35 -41.78
CA LYS A 147 20.82 -15.40 -42.50
C LYS A 147 20.80 -16.64 -43.38
N ASP A 148 19.66 -17.34 -43.44
CA ASP A 148 19.45 -18.51 -44.31
C ASP A 148 20.57 -19.58 -44.20
N SER A 149 20.99 -19.89 -42.96
CA SER A 149 22.10 -20.79 -42.64
C SER A 149 23.48 -20.38 -43.18
N LYS A 150 23.67 -19.11 -43.57
CA LYS A 150 24.95 -18.56 -44.02
C LYS A 150 25.43 -17.50 -43.04
N THR A 151 26.71 -17.59 -42.67
CA THR A 151 27.39 -16.50 -41.94
C THR A 151 27.80 -15.43 -42.96
N LEU A 152 27.07 -14.31 -42.99
CA LEU A 152 27.27 -13.22 -43.95
C LEU A 152 28.30 -12.20 -43.48
N PHE A 153 28.54 -12.11 -42.17
CA PHE A 153 29.58 -11.28 -41.59
C PHE A 153 30.18 -11.94 -40.35
N LYS A 154 31.48 -11.76 -40.16
CA LYS A 154 32.23 -12.13 -38.94
C LYS A 154 33.03 -10.92 -38.49
N GLY A 155 32.91 -10.57 -37.22
CA GLY A 155 33.65 -9.45 -36.62
C GLY A 155 33.82 -9.61 -35.12
N ASN A 156 34.37 -8.59 -34.49
CA ASN A 156 34.55 -8.48 -33.05
C ASN A 156 34.50 -7.01 -32.62
N LEU A 157 34.52 -6.78 -31.30
CA LEU A 157 34.76 -5.45 -30.74
C LEU A 157 36.24 -5.34 -30.35
N SER A 158 36.96 -4.38 -30.94
CA SER A 158 38.40 -4.21 -30.66
C SER A 158 38.62 -3.80 -29.21
N GLY A 159 39.26 -4.69 -28.42
CA GLY A 159 39.59 -4.46 -27.01
C GLY A 159 38.39 -4.42 -26.07
N ASP A 160 37.26 -4.99 -26.46
CA ASP A 160 36.00 -4.92 -25.70
C ASP A 160 35.25 -6.26 -25.74
N GLN A 161 34.31 -6.45 -24.83
CA GLN A 161 33.51 -7.67 -24.69
C GLN A 161 32.04 -7.36 -24.91
N VAL A 162 31.36 -8.16 -25.74
CA VAL A 162 29.92 -8.03 -26.03
C VAL A 162 29.10 -8.50 -24.83
N LEU A 163 28.23 -7.62 -24.32
CA LEU A 163 27.36 -7.87 -23.18
C LEU A 163 25.89 -8.06 -23.56
N ASP A 164 25.39 -7.32 -24.54
CA ASP A 164 23.99 -7.39 -24.97
C ASP A 164 23.82 -6.87 -26.42
N LEU A 165 22.76 -7.32 -27.09
CA LEU A 165 22.43 -7.01 -28.48
C LEU A 165 20.99 -6.50 -28.60
N LYS A 166 20.78 -5.42 -29.36
CA LYS A 166 19.45 -4.87 -29.67
C LYS A 166 19.33 -4.56 -31.15
N TYR A 167 18.11 -4.55 -31.68
CA TYR A 167 17.83 -4.19 -33.06
C TYR A 167 16.82 -3.06 -33.09
N GLN A 168 17.10 -2.02 -33.89
CA GLN A 168 16.17 -0.93 -34.16
C GLN A 168 15.62 -1.11 -35.57
N ALA A 169 14.32 -1.34 -35.71
CA ALA A 169 13.72 -1.58 -37.04
C ALA A 169 13.65 -0.29 -37.88
N SER A 170 13.42 0.86 -37.24
CA SER A 170 13.32 2.17 -37.91
C SER A 170 14.58 2.57 -38.66
N SER A 171 15.76 2.28 -38.11
CA SER A 171 17.08 2.54 -38.72
C SER A 171 17.71 1.29 -39.33
N GLN A 172 17.04 0.13 -39.24
CA GLN A 172 17.56 -1.19 -39.62
C GLN A 172 18.95 -1.51 -39.07
N THR A 173 19.26 -1.01 -37.87
CA THR A 173 20.59 -1.06 -37.27
C THR A 173 20.61 -1.97 -36.06
N TYR A 174 21.66 -2.79 -35.92
CA TYR A 174 21.94 -3.52 -34.70
C TYR A 174 22.77 -2.66 -33.77
N PHE A 175 22.35 -2.54 -32.52
CA PHE A 175 23.12 -1.92 -31.46
C PHE A 175 23.76 -3.01 -30.60
N ILE A 176 25.02 -2.81 -30.24
CA ILE A 176 25.84 -3.77 -29.51
C ILE A 176 26.39 -3.06 -28.27
N LEU A 177 26.08 -3.59 -27.10
CA LEU A 177 26.67 -3.14 -25.85
C LEU A 177 28.00 -3.86 -25.63
N GLY A 178 29.08 -3.10 -25.55
CA GLY A 178 30.36 -3.55 -25.03
C GLY A 178 30.49 -3.22 -23.54
N LYS A 179 31.47 -3.82 -22.86
CA LYS A 179 31.84 -3.45 -21.49
C LYS A 179 32.39 -2.02 -21.41
N HIS A 180 33.05 -1.54 -22.47
CA HIS A 180 33.70 -0.23 -22.53
C HIS A 180 33.20 0.67 -23.66
N GLY A 181 32.04 0.37 -24.25
CA GLY A 181 31.45 1.22 -25.27
C GLY A 181 30.13 0.72 -25.82
N VAL A 182 29.54 1.52 -26.70
CA VAL A 182 28.35 1.15 -27.49
C VAL A 182 28.74 1.20 -28.96
N TYR A 183 28.31 0.20 -29.71
CA TYR A 183 28.63 0.04 -31.12
C TYR A 183 27.36 -0.16 -31.93
N THR A 184 27.45 0.10 -33.22
CA THR A 184 26.41 -0.17 -34.20
C THR A 184 26.95 -1.09 -35.28
N PHE A 185 26.15 -2.03 -35.74
CA PHE A 185 26.41 -2.84 -36.92
C PHE A 185 25.32 -2.57 -37.95
N SER A 186 25.76 -2.17 -39.15
CA SER A 186 24.87 -1.93 -40.29
C SER A 186 24.98 -3.09 -41.28
N PRO A 187 23.88 -3.81 -41.56
CA PRO A 187 23.85 -4.85 -42.58
C PRO A 187 24.14 -4.36 -44.00
N SER A 188 23.88 -3.08 -44.30
CA SER A 188 24.08 -2.53 -45.65
C SER A 188 25.55 -2.26 -45.97
N SER A 189 26.34 -1.85 -44.96
CA SER A 189 27.78 -1.57 -45.12
C SER A 189 28.67 -2.70 -44.58
N LEU A 190 28.09 -3.70 -43.91
CA LEU A 190 28.80 -4.81 -43.26
C LEU A 190 29.93 -4.34 -42.33
N SER A 191 29.70 -3.23 -41.63
CA SER A 191 30.72 -2.58 -40.80
C SER A 191 30.22 -2.32 -39.38
N ILE A 192 31.10 -2.52 -38.41
CA ILE A 192 30.87 -2.11 -37.02
C ILE A 192 31.43 -0.70 -36.81
N SER A 193 30.67 0.17 -36.18
CA SER A 193 31.08 1.54 -35.83
C SER A 193 30.90 1.78 -34.34
N LYS A 194 31.93 2.32 -33.67
CA LYS A 194 31.86 2.74 -32.27
C LYS A 194 31.05 4.03 -32.16
N LEU A 195 29.97 3.98 -31.38
CA LEU A 195 29.09 5.11 -31.11
C LEU A 195 29.52 5.88 -29.86
N TYR A 196 29.97 5.16 -28.84
CA TYR A 196 30.38 5.71 -27.55
C TYR A 196 31.54 4.88 -26.97
N ALA A 197 32.46 5.56 -26.29
CA ALA A 197 33.55 4.96 -25.52
C ALA A 197 33.40 5.36 -24.06
N GLY A 198 33.24 4.39 -23.16
CA GLY A 198 33.04 4.61 -21.74
C GLY A 198 32.51 3.36 -21.05
N GLY A 199 32.68 3.27 -19.74
CA GLY A 199 32.29 2.10 -18.95
C GLY A 199 33.02 2.02 -17.61
N PRO A 200 32.91 0.90 -16.88
CA PRO A 200 32.23 -0.33 -17.28
C PRO A 200 30.72 -0.16 -17.40
N LEU A 201 30.16 -0.57 -18.53
CA LEU A 201 28.71 -0.63 -18.77
C LEU A 201 28.17 -2.00 -18.34
N ALA A 202 26.91 -2.04 -17.92
CA ALA A 202 26.25 -3.25 -17.41
C ALA A 202 24.98 -3.62 -18.18
N ALA A 203 24.21 -2.62 -18.63
CA ALA A 203 22.94 -2.85 -19.32
C ALA A 203 22.64 -1.71 -20.29
N PHE A 204 21.79 -1.96 -21.28
CA PHE A 204 21.27 -0.91 -22.15
C PHE A 204 19.92 -1.28 -22.77
N ASP A 205 19.19 -0.27 -23.22
CA ASP A 205 18.11 -0.47 -24.18
C ASP A 205 17.95 0.75 -25.09
N ILE A 206 17.26 0.54 -26.19
CA ILE A 206 16.97 1.54 -27.22
C ILE A 206 15.47 1.73 -27.37
N ALA A 207 15.06 2.94 -27.73
CA ALA A 207 13.67 3.21 -28.10
C ALA A 207 13.50 3.16 -29.63
N GLU A 208 12.48 2.44 -30.11
CA GLU A 208 12.29 2.12 -31.54
C GLU A 208 12.19 3.36 -32.45
N LYS A 209 11.61 4.45 -31.94
CA LYS A 209 11.38 5.71 -32.67
C LYS A 209 12.13 6.90 -32.06
N SER A 210 13.31 6.65 -31.50
CA SER A 210 14.12 7.66 -30.82
C SER A 210 15.61 7.42 -31.07
N SER A 211 16.42 8.47 -31.05
CA SER A 211 17.88 8.36 -31.06
C SER A 211 18.46 8.02 -29.68
N LYS A 212 17.63 8.00 -28.62
CA LYS A 212 18.08 7.77 -27.25
C LYS A 212 18.45 6.31 -27.02
N VAL A 213 19.66 6.11 -26.48
CA VAL A 213 20.19 4.86 -25.96
C VAL A 213 20.40 5.04 -24.45
N TYR A 214 19.73 4.22 -23.64
CA TYR A 214 19.84 4.27 -22.19
C TYR A 214 20.95 3.34 -21.74
N LEU A 215 21.91 3.84 -20.95
CA LEU A 215 23.11 3.12 -20.53
C LEU A 215 23.14 2.95 -19.02
N GLY A 216 23.19 1.71 -18.54
CA GLY A 216 23.27 1.36 -17.12
C GLY A 216 24.70 1.01 -16.71
N MET A 217 25.08 1.44 -15.51
CA MET A 217 26.38 1.22 -14.87
C MET A 217 26.17 0.77 -13.42
N SER A 218 27.26 0.42 -12.73
CA SER A 218 27.22 0.09 -11.30
C SER A 218 26.92 1.30 -10.40
N ASP A 219 27.05 2.52 -10.92
CA ASP A 219 26.91 3.78 -10.18
C ASP A 219 25.85 4.72 -10.77
N GLY A 220 24.92 4.23 -11.59
CA GLY A 220 23.80 5.00 -12.12
C GLY A 220 23.47 4.67 -13.57
N TYR A 221 22.73 5.58 -14.23
CA TYR A 221 22.48 5.48 -15.67
C TYR A 221 22.77 6.80 -16.40
N ALA A 222 22.99 6.74 -17.70
CA ALA A 222 23.11 7.91 -18.57
C ALA A 222 22.31 7.70 -19.86
N VAL A 223 22.04 8.78 -20.59
CA VAL A 223 21.35 8.72 -21.88
C VAL A 223 22.28 9.23 -22.97
N LEU A 224 22.57 8.38 -23.94
CA LEU A 224 23.31 8.69 -25.15
C LEU A 224 22.33 9.05 -26.26
N ASP A 225 22.55 10.16 -26.94
CA ASP A 225 21.88 10.47 -28.20
C ASP A 225 22.72 9.91 -29.36
N ALA A 226 22.23 8.86 -30.00
CA ALA A 226 22.92 8.18 -31.09
C ALA A 226 23.12 9.07 -32.33
N SER A 227 22.34 10.14 -32.50
CA SER A 227 22.47 11.05 -33.64
C SER A 227 23.64 12.03 -33.47
N THR A 228 23.84 12.54 -32.26
CA THR A 228 24.88 13.52 -31.94
C THR A 228 26.10 12.90 -31.28
N LYS A 229 26.01 11.64 -30.84
CA LYS A 229 27.00 10.91 -30.05
C LYS A 229 27.32 11.56 -28.70
N GLN A 230 26.42 12.41 -28.22
CA GLN A 230 26.55 13.09 -26.93
C GLN A 230 25.92 12.25 -25.82
N VAL A 231 26.56 12.22 -24.65
CA VAL A 231 26.05 11.55 -23.45
C VAL A 231 25.62 12.61 -22.44
N GLY A 232 24.38 12.51 -21.97
CA GLY A 232 23.86 13.36 -20.90
C GLY A 232 24.49 13.06 -19.54
N GLU A 233 24.21 13.92 -18.56
CA GLU A 233 24.72 13.75 -17.20
C GLU A 233 24.31 12.40 -16.58
N LYS A 234 25.26 11.78 -15.88
CA LYS A 234 25.04 10.54 -15.16
C LYS A 234 24.04 10.77 -14.02
N GLN A 235 22.95 10.02 -14.03
CA GLN A 235 21.89 10.06 -13.03
C GLN A 235 22.22 9.09 -11.88
N GLN A 236 22.40 9.62 -10.67
CA GLN A 236 22.74 8.84 -9.47
C GLN A 236 21.72 8.99 -8.34
N LYS A 237 20.78 9.94 -8.48
CA LYS A 237 19.65 10.14 -7.57
C LYS A 237 18.54 9.14 -7.92
N LEU A 238 18.77 7.88 -7.59
CA LEU A 238 17.94 6.72 -7.96
C LEU A 238 17.53 5.93 -6.72
N PRO A 239 16.48 5.08 -6.81
CA PRO A 239 16.18 4.09 -5.77
C PRO A 239 17.37 3.20 -5.47
N TRP A 240 18.10 2.77 -6.51
CA TRP A 240 19.41 2.13 -6.38
C TRP A 240 20.29 2.38 -7.61
N THR A 241 21.61 2.48 -7.42
CA THR A 241 22.54 2.89 -8.47
C THR A 241 23.20 1.74 -9.23
N GLU A 242 23.21 0.53 -8.67
CA GLU A 242 23.81 -0.62 -9.34
C GLU A 242 22.82 -1.22 -10.36
N ILE A 243 22.86 -0.73 -11.59
CA ILE A 243 21.94 -1.10 -12.66
C ILE A 243 22.37 -2.42 -13.31
N THR A 244 21.44 -3.37 -13.38
CA THR A 244 21.67 -4.72 -13.95
C THR A 244 20.86 -4.99 -15.21
N ALA A 245 19.77 -4.25 -15.43
CA ALA A 245 18.95 -4.37 -16.63
C ALA A 245 18.33 -3.01 -16.98
N ILE A 246 18.08 -2.77 -18.27
CA ILE A 246 17.29 -1.64 -18.75
C ILE A 246 16.32 -2.15 -19.79
N LYS A 247 15.07 -1.68 -19.75
CA LYS A 247 14.07 -1.97 -20.77
C LYS A 247 13.16 -0.77 -21.03
N VAL A 248 13.00 -0.35 -22.27
CA VAL A 248 11.97 0.62 -22.67
C VAL A 248 10.69 -0.16 -22.98
N ILE A 249 9.61 0.14 -22.23
CA ILE A 249 8.30 -0.50 -22.40
C ILE A 249 7.24 0.60 -22.43
N GLY A 250 6.60 0.76 -23.59
CA GLY A 250 5.66 1.86 -23.82
C GLY A 250 6.37 3.22 -23.66
N ASP A 251 5.87 4.04 -22.73
CA ASP A 251 6.41 5.37 -22.40
C ASP A 251 7.31 5.37 -21.15
N LYS A 252 7.49 4.22 -20.49
CA LYS A 252 8.33 4.07 -19.30
C LYS A 252 9.68 3.46 -19.65
N VAL A 253 10.70 3.90 -18.93
CA VAL A 253 12.01 3.25 -18.90
C VAL A 253 12.13 2.49 -17.59
N TRP A 254 12.30 1.17 -17.71
CA TRP A 254 12.44 0.25 -16.59
C TRP A 254 13.90 -0.04 -16.34
N PHE A 255 14.26 -0.11 -15.07
CA PHE A 255 15.60 -0.40 -14.58
C PHE A 255 15.52 -1.59 -13.63
N GLY A 256 16.34 -2.60 -13.88
CA GLY A 256 16.66 -3.66 -12.93
C GLY A 256 17.91 -3.28 -12.14
N SER A 257 17.96 -3.68 -10.87
CA SER A 257 19.09 -3.41 -10.00
C SER A 257 19.35 -4.58 -9.05
N THR A 258 20.40 -4.49 -8.24
CA THR A 258 20.64 -5.44 -7.13
C THR A 258 19.73 -5.21 -5.91
N LYS A 259 18.91 -4.16 -5.92
CA LYS A 259 17.89 -3.85 -4.90
C LYS A 259 16.49 -3.67 -5.50
N GLY A 260 16.09 -4.51 -6.44
CA GLY A 260 14.75 -4.53 -7.04
C GLY A 260 14.71 -3.82 -8.38
N ALA A 261 13.51 -3.49 -8.84
CA ALA A 261 13.30 -2.78 -10.10
C ALA A 261 12.66 -1.42 -9.87
N PHE A 262 12.84 -0.48 -10.79
CA PHE A 262 12.12 0.77 -10.78
C PHE A 262 11.81 1.26 -12.19
N ALA A 263 10.72 2.03 -12.32
CA ALA A 263 10.30 2.64 -13.58
C ALA A 263 10.33 4.16 -13.48
N LEU A 264 10.95 4.83 -14.46
CA LEU A 264 10.97 6.28 -14.54
C LEU A 264 9.60 6.82 -14.99
N LYS A 265 8.99 7.66 -14.15
CA LYS A 265 7.76 8.40 -14.44
C LYS A 265 8.03 9.66 -15.26
N LYS A 266 6.98 10.19 -15.89
CA LYS A 266 7.04 11.44 -16.69
C LYS A 266 7.40 12.68 -15.87
N ASP A 267 7.11 12.67 -14.58
CA ASP A 267 7.44 13.74 -13.63
C ASP A 267 8.90 13.66 -13.12
N GLY A 268 9.67 12.68 -13.57
CA GLY A 268 11.06 12.46 -13.15
C GLY A 268 11.20 11.65 -11.85
N LYS A 269 10.10 11.24 -11.20
CA LYS A 269 10.11 10.33 -10.05
C LYS A 269 10.14 8.87 -10.49
N PHE A 270 10.19 7.95 -9.54
CA PHE A 270 10.22 6.52 -9.78
C PHE A 270 9.00 5.82 -9.18
N ASP A 271 8.54 4.77 -9.84
CA ASP A 271 7.77 3.68 -9.22
C ASP A 271 8.79 2.61 -8.80
N TYR A 272 8.80 2.18 -7.55
CA TYR A 272 9.82 1.28 -7.01
C TYR A 272 9.28 -0.07 -6.54
N TYR A 273 9.75 -1.14 -7.19
CA TYR A 273 9.35 -2.51 -6.98
C TYR A 273 10.44 -3.26 -6.21
N ASN A 274 10.33 -3.25 -4.87
CA ASN A 274 11.26 -3.89 -3.95
C ASN A 274 10.57 -4.86 -2.99
N GLY A 275 11.26 -5.96 -2.69
CA GLY A 275 10.82 -6.95 -1.71
C GLY A 275 9.76 -7.90 -2.24
N GLU A 276 9.36 -8.81 -1.35
CA GLU A 276 8.48 -9.94 -1.68
C GLU A 276 7.05 -9.50 -2.02
N ARG A 277 6.64 -8.24 -1.78
CA ARG A 277 5.39 -7.70 -2.34
C ARG A 277 5.38 -7.85 -3.86
N TRP A 278 6.52 -7.55 -4.50
CA TRP A 278 6.62 -7.44 -5.95
C TRP A 278 7.45 -8.56 -6.57
N LEU A 279 8.56 -8.94 -5.93
CA LEU A 279 9.60 -9.74 -6.56
C LEU A 279 10.04 -10.91 -5.68
N PRO A 280 10.23 -12.13 -6.24
CA PRO A 280 10.83 -13.26 -5.52
C PRO A 280 12.22 -12.99 -4.95
N SER A 281 12.97 -12.06 -5.55
CA SER A 281 14.28 -11.59 -5.09
C SER A 281 14.52 -10.17 -5.60
N ASN A 282 15.27 -9.39 -4.83
CA ASN A 282 15.67 -8.04 -5.22
C ASN A 282 16.79 -8.02 -6.27
N VAL A 283 17.50 -9.12 -6.52
CA VAL A 283 18.56 -9.13 -7.54
C VAL A 283 17.95 -9.37 -8.91
N VAL A 284 17.68 -8.30 -9.65
CA VAL A 284 17.10 -8.35 -11.00
C VAL A 284 18.15 -8.74 -12.03
N LYS A 285 17.79 -9.66 -12.92
CA LYS A 285 18.64 -10.20 -13.99
C LYS A 285 18.19 -9.74 -15.37
N HIS A 286 16.88 -9.62 -15.60
CA HIS A 286 16.33 -9.27 -16.90
C HIS A 286 14.93 -8.67 -16.77
N ILE A 287 14.57 -7.78 -17.69
CA ILE A 287 13.24 -7.17 -17.79
C ILE A 287 12.73 -7.32 -19.22
N ALA A 288 11.47 -7.74 -19.38
CA ALA A 288 10.79 -7.80 -20.67
C ALA A 288 9.34 -7.33 -20.56
N GLU A 289 8.78 -6.92 -21.70
CA GLU A 289 7.34 -6.76 -21.83
C GLU A 289 6.66 -8.14 -21.65
N GLY A 290 5.57 -8.16 -20.88
CA GLY A 290 4.79 -9.35 -20.57
C GLY A 290 3.38 -9.31 -21.17
N PRO A 291 2.63 -10.41 -21.01
CA PRO A 291 1.29 -10.51 -21.56
C PRO A 291 0.28 -9.62 -20.81
N LYS A 292 -0.81 -9.24 -21.48
CA LYS A 292 -1.97 -8.57 -20.86
C LYS A 292 -1.61 -7.31 -20.03
N ASN A 293 -0.78 -6.43 -20.58
CA ASN A 293 -0.24 -5.24 -19.89
C ASN A 293 0.49 -5.63 -18.59
N SER A 294 1.57 -6.40 -18.73
CA SER A 294 2.44 -6.71 -17.60
C SER A 294 3.91 -6.49 -17.96
N VAL A 295 4.76 -6.48 -16.94
CA VAL A 295 6.22 -6.46 -17.08
C VAL A 295 6.77 -7.69 -16.39
N LEU A 296 7.64 -8.43 -17.10
CA LEU A 296 8.29 -9.63 -16.60
C LEU A 296 9.66 -9.25 -16.05
N ILE A 297 9.87 -9.50 -14.76
CA ILE A 297 11.10 -9.18 -14.04
C ILE A 297 11.72 -10.50 -13.58
N THR A 298 12.76 -10.94 -14.29
CA THR A 298 13.53 -12.12 -13.92
C THR A 298 14.50 -11.74 -12.81
N THR A 299 14.53 -12.51 -11.75
CA THR A 299 15.35 -12.28 -10.55
C THR A 299 16.19 -13.52 -10.24
N SER A 300 17.13 -13.41 -9.31
CA SER A 300 17.94 -14.56 -8.87
C SER A 300 17.15 -15.70 -8.21
N ALA A 301 15.90 -15.47 -7.78
CA ALA A 301 15.09 -16.47 -7.09
C ALA A 301 13.78 -16.84 -7.83
N GLY A 302 13.57 -16.29 -9.02
CA GLY A 302 12.36 -16.54 -9.80
C GLY A 302 11.91 -15.36 -10.64
N LEU A 303 10.63 -15.34 -10.99
CA LEU A 303 10.00 -14.35 -11.86
C LEU A 303 8.92 -13.56 -11.10
N GLY A 304 9.04 -12.24 -11.11
CA GLY A 304 7.92 -11.33 -10.78
C GLY A 304 7.26 -10.86 -12.06
N GLN A 305 5.95 -11.05 -12.19
CA GLN A 305 5.13 -10.47 -13.24
C GLN A 305 4.32 -9.31 -12.65
N ILE A 306 4.73 -8.08 -12.96
CA ILE A 306 4.03 -6.85 -12.53
C ILE A 306 2.89 -6.61 -13.51
N CYS A 307 1.66 -6.84 -13.08
CA CYS A 307 0.44 -6.72 -13.87
C CYS A 307 -0.20 -5.36 -13.67
N PHE A 308 -0.76 -4.76 -14.73
CA PHE A 308 -1.47 -3.49 -14.67
C PHE A 308 -2.93 -3.67 -15.08
N LYS A 309 -3.86 -3.40 -14.15
CA LYS A 309 -5.30 -3.44 -14.38
C LYS A 309 -5.87 -2.03 -14.27
N LYS A 310 -6.73 -1.64 -15.23
CA LYS A 310 -7.54 -0.43 -15.05
C LYS A 310 -8.66 -0.72 -14.06
N MET A 311 -8.84 0.15 -13.07
CA MET A 311 -9.96 0.08 -12.14
C MET A 311 -10.33 1.47 -11.59
N THR A 312 -11.57 1.63 -11.18
CA THR A 312 -12.09 2.75 -10.39
C THR A 312 -11.83 2.53 -8.89
N LEU A 313 -11.97 3.58 -8.09
CA LEU A 313 -11.99 3.44 -6.63
C LEU A 313 -13.16 2.56 -6.20
N HIS A 314 -14.32 2.65 -6.86
CA HIS A 314 -15.43 1.75 -6.55
C HIS A 314 -15.11 0.26 -6.78
N GLU A 315 -14.49 -0.10 -7.90
CA GLU A 315 -14.05 -1.49 -8.14
C GLU A 315 -13.00 -1.95 -7.12
N LYS A 316 -12.19 -1.02 -6.62
CA LYS A 316 -11.21 -1.29 -5.54
C LYS A 316 -11.89 -1.49 -4.20
N ALA A 317 -12.94 -0.72 -3.90
CA ALA A 317 -13.79 -0.92 -2.74
C ALA A 317 -14.42 -2.32 -2.76
N VAL A 318 -14.98 -2.74 -3.90
CA VAL A 318 -15.56 -4.09 -4.05
C VAL A 318 -14.51 -5.19 -3.80
N PHE A 319 -13.29 -5.02 -4.34
CA PHE A 319 -12.19 -5.95 -4.07
C PHE A 319 -11.84 -6.05 -2.58
N TYR A 320 -11.76 -4.91 -1.88
CA TYR A 320 -11.46 -4.89 -0.45
C TYR A 320 -12.63 -5.38 0.41
N ASP A 321 -13.88 -5.09 0.05
CA ASP A 321 -15.05 -5.66 0.72
C ASP A 321 -14.96 -7.20 0.67
N GLU A 322 -14.67 -7.79 -0.50
CA GLU A 322 -14.45 -9.23 -0.61
C GLU A 322 -13.26 -9.73 0.22
N GLN A 323 -12.17 -8.97 0.29
CA GLN A 323 -10.99 -9.29 1.10
C GLN A 323 -11.39 -9.44 2.57
N VAL A 324 -12.02 -8.39 3.12
CA VAL A 324 -12.45 -8.35 4.52
C VAL A 324 -13.36 -9.54 4.83
N ARG A 325 -14.39 -9.73 4.00
CA ARG A 325 -15.41 -10.76 4.23
C ARG A 325 -14.89 -12.19 4.09
N LYS A 326 -13.89 -12.45 3.26
CA LYS A 326 -13.33 -13.80 3.08
C LYS A 326 -12.42 -14.24 4.22
N ARG A 327 -11.71 -13.32 4.89
CA ARG A 327 -10.60 -13.71 5.79
C ARG A 327 -10.21 -12.72 6.88
N HIS A 328 -11.05 -11.75 7.22
CA HIS A 328 -10.78 -10.77 8.29
C HIS A 328 -11.93 -10.60 9.29
N ILE A 329 -12.92 -11.50 9.32
CA ILE A 329 -14.04 -11.43 10.26
C ILE A 329 -13.92 -12.49 11.35
N ARG A 330 -13.52 -12.09 12.57
CA ARG A 330 -13.40 -12.97 13.75
C ARG A 330 -14.53 -12.70 14.73
N ASN A 331 -15.48 -13.61 14.86
CA ASN A 331 -16.65 -13.41 15.74
C ASN A 331 -17.44 -12.11 15.47
N GLY A 332 -17.38 -11.58 14.23
CA GLY A 332 -17.94 -10.29 13.83
C GLY A 332 -16.99 -9.08 13.97
N PHE A 333 -15.82 -9.27 14.59
CA PHE A 333 -14.75 -8.26 14.60
C PHE A 333 -13.98 -8.19 13.30
N ASN A 334 -13.55 -6.98 12.94
CA ASN A 334 -12.57 -6.74 11.90
C ASN A 334 -11.16 -7.04 12.44
N ALA A 335 -10.53 -8.11 11.96
CA ALA A 335 -9.32 -8.69 12.54
C ALA A 335 -8.19 -8.87 11.49
N SER A 336 -6.95 -8.85 11.97
CA SER A 336 -5.79 -9.23 11.15
C SER A 336 -5.72 -10.76 10.99
N LEU A 337 -5.18 -11.20 9.86
CA LEU A 337 -4.84 -12.60 9.63
C LEU A 337 -3.35 -12.78 9.94
N ASP A 338 -3.01 -13.52 10.99
CA ASP A 338 -1.63 -13.69 11.47
C ASP A 338 -1.16 -15.15 11.33
N GLY A 339 0.11 -15.42 11.62
CA GLY A 339 0.68 -16.78 11.55
C GLY A 339 0.79 -17.34 10.13
N MET A 340 0.67 -16.49 9.11
CA MET A 340 0.81 -16.88 7.72
C MET A 340 2.24 -17.36 7.43
N GLN A 341 2.37 -18.22 6.41
CA GLN A 341 3.67 -18.70 5.95
C GLN A 341 3.99 -18.11 4.58
N LYS A 342 4.93 -17.17 4.54
CA LYS A 342 5.45 -16.57 3.29
C LYS A 342 4.34 -16.03 2.38
N GLY A 343 3.37 -15.34 2.96
CA GLY A 343 2.23 -14.76 2.25
C GLY A 343 1.12 -15.73 1.87
N ASN A 344 1.18 -17.00 2.30
CA ASN A 344 0.10 -17.95 2.07
C ASN A 344 -1.10 -17.65 2.98
N LEU A 345 -2.14 -17.09 2.38
CA LEU A 345 -3.39 -16.71 3.05
C LEU A 345 -4.11 -17.89 3.71
N SER A 346 -3.90 -19.12 3.22
CA SER A 346 -4.60 -20.30 3.73
C SER A 346 -3.97 -20.91 4.98
N THR A 347 -2.83 -20.40 5.45
CA THR A 347 -2.12 -20.96 6.62
C THR A 347 -2.23 -20.10 7.87
N GLY A 348 -2.84 -18.92 7.76
CA GLY A 348 -2.98 -18.00 8.89
C GLY A 348 -4.16 -18.33 9.80
N TYR A 349 -4.26 -17.59 10.89
CA TYR A 349 -5.39 -17.57 11.81
C TYR A 349 -5.81 -16.12 12.10
N LEU A 350 -7.08 -15.90 12.40
CA LEU A 350 -7.58 -14.59 12.78
C LEU A 350 -7.14 -14.27 14.21
N ALA A 351 -6.34 -13.22 14.39
CA ALA A 351 -5.78 -12.87 15.69
C ALA A 351 -6.75 -12.08 16.58
N ASP A 352 -6.56 -12.18 17.90
CA ASP A 352 -7.10 -11.21 18.84
C ASP A 352 -6.28 -9.91 18.81
N SER A 353 -6.92 -8.80 19.15
CA SER A 353 -6.26 -7.51 19.27
C SER A 353 -6.62 -6.80 20.56
N ASP A 354 -5.67 -6.03 21.07
CA ASP A 354 -5.89 -4.98 22.07
C ASP A 354 -6.86 -3.89 21.60
N ASN A 355 -7.21 -3.86 20.31
CA ASN A 355 -8.00 -2.83 19.67
C ASN A 355 -9.11 -3.39 18.77
N ASP A 356 -9.61 -4.61 19.04
CA ASP A 356 -10.66 -5.23 18.23
C ASP A 356 -11.92 -4.35 18.15
N GLY A 357 -12.28 -3.66 19.24
CA GLY A 357 -13.41 -2.73 19.26
C GLY A 357 -13.23 -1.55 18.30
N LEU A 358 -12.03 -0.99 18.22
CA LEU A 358 -11.68 0.20 17.48
C LEU A 358 -11.60 -0.11 15.99
N TRP A 359 -10.86 -1.15 15.62
CA TRP A 359 -10.77 -1.58 14.22
C TRP A 359 -12.13 -2.00 13.67
N THR A 360 -12.96 -2.63 14.51
CA THR A 360 -14.34 -2.96 14.15
C THR A 360 -15.21 -1.72 14.07
N SER A 361 -15.04 -0.72 14.95
CA SER A 361 -15.77 0.55 14.89
C SER A 361 -15.46 1.32 13.61
N MET A 362 -14.20 1.33 13.17
CA MET A 362 -13.77 1.99 11.93
C MET A 362 -14.32 1.28 10.69
N TYR A 363 -14.22 -0.06 10.64
CA TYR A 363 -14.84 -0.86 9.59
C TYR A 363 -16.37 -0.67 9.54
N LEU A 364 -17.02 -0.73 10.71
CA LEU A 364 -18.46 -0.48 10.86
C LEU A 364 -18.84 0.92 10.37
N GLY A 365 -18.02 1.94 10.66
CA GLY A 365 -18.18 3.28 10.09
C GLY A 365 -18.20 3.26 8.56
N GLY A 366 -17.24 2.54 7.94
CA GLY A 366 -17.20 2.32 6.49
C GLY A 366 -18.49 1.68 5.95
N GLU A 367 -18.96 0.60 6.56
CA GLU A 367 -20.21 -0.09 6.16
C GLU A 367 -21.46 0.78 6.37
N ILE A 368 -21.52 1.57 7.45
CA ILE A 368 -22.60 2.54 7.68
C ILE A 368 -22.65 3.56 6.55
N PHE A 369 -21.49 4.13 6.17
CA PHE A 369 -21.43 5.08 5.07
C PHE A 369 -21.73 4.44 3.72
N ARG A 370 -21.26 3.20 3.49
CA ARG A 370 -21.63 2.40 2.32
C ARG A 370 -23.14 2.28 2.22
N TYR A 371 -23.79 1.78 3.27
CA TYR A 371 -25.23 1.60 3.32
C TYR A 371 -25.99 2.93 3.14
N ALA A 372 -25.52 4.01 3.78
CA ALA A 372 -26.14 5.33 3.63
C ALA A 372 -26.10 5.84 2.18
N VAL A 373 -25.06 5.51 1.43
CA VAL A 373 -24.88 5.89 0.01
C VAL A 373 -25.63 4.96 -0.94
N THR A 374 -25.59 3.64 -0.71
CA THR A 374 -26.01 2.63 -1.69
C THR A 374 -27.35 1.98 -1.37
N LYS A 375 -27.75 1.97 -0.10
CA LYS A 375 -28.87 1.18 0.45
C LYS A 375 -28.74 -0.33 0.17
N ASP A 376 -27.52 -0.80 0.00
CA ASP A 376 -27.19 -2.21 -0.25
C ASP A 376 -27.52 -3.09 0.97
N PRO A 377 -28.39 -4.11 0.84
CA PRO A 377 -28.73 -4.99 1.96
C PRO A 377 -27.52 -5.74 2.54
N GLU A 378 -26.48 -6.03 1.75
CA GLU A 378 -25.27 -6.67 2.26
C GLU A 378 -24.51 -5.74 3.21
N ALA A 379 -24.45 -4.44 2.89
CA ALA A 379 -23.83 -3.45 3.77
C ALA A 379 -24.61 -3.31 5.10
N LEU A 380 -25.94 -3.39 5.06
CA LEU A 380 -26.77 -3.41 6.26
C LEU A 380 -26.55 -4.69 7.09
N GLN A 381 -26.38 -5.84 6.43
CA GLN A 381 -26.08 -7.10 7.10
C GLN A 381 -24.70 -7.05 7.77
N ASN A 382 -23.68 -6.53 7.10
CA ASN A 382 -22.36 -6.28 7.69
C ASN A 382 -22.45 -5.35 8.91
N CYS A 383 -23.23 -4.27 8.80
CA CYS A 383 -23.50 -3.37 9.92
C CYS A 383 -24.08 -4.09 11.14
N ARG A 384 -25.02 -5.02 10.91
CA ARG A 384 -25.66 -5.81 11.97
C ARG A 384 -24.66 -6.74 12.66
N GLU A 385 -23.88 -7.48 11.88
CA GLU A 385 -22.90 -8.42 12.40
C GLU A 385 -21.80 -7.73 13.23
N SER A 386 -21.27 -6.62 12.73
CA SER A 386 -20.30 -5.83 13.48
C SER A 386 -20.94 -5.23 14.74
N LEU A 387 -22.17 -4.70 14.69
CA LEU A 387 -22.84 -4.21 15.88
C LEU A 387 -23.09 -5.32 16.91
N ASP A 388 -23.41 -6.54 16.48
CA ASP A 388 -23.60 -7.69 17.36
C ASP A 388 -22.29 -8.02 18.13
N ALA A 389 -21.15 -8.00 17.45
CA ALA A 389 -19.84 -8.18 18.08
C ALA A 389 -19.51 -7.04 19.07
N MET A 390 -19.75 -5.80 18.65
CA MET A 390 -19.52 -4.61 19.48
C MET A 390 -20.41 -4.59 20.73
N GLU A 391 -21.68 -4.98 20.61
CA GLU A 391 -22.59 -5.10 21.75
C GLU A 391 -22.14 -6.22 22.69
N ARG A 392 -21.62 -7.32 22.14
CA ARG A 392 -21.14 -8.46 22.93
C ARG A 392 -19.96 -8.11 23.84
N LEU A 393 -19.11 -7.14 23.46
CA LEU A 393 -18.05 -6.59 24.33
C LEU A 393 -18.59 -6.07 25.66
N TYR A 394 -19.83 -5.55 25.70
CA TYR A 394 -20.47 -5.06 26.93
C TYR A 394 -21.21 -6.15 27.70
N LYS A 395 -21.64 -7.22 27.02
CA LYS A 395 -22.44 -8.31 27.60
C LYS A 395 -21.60 -9.35 28.33
N LEU A 396 -20.37 -9.57 27.87
CA LEU A 396 -19.47 -10.59 28.46
C LEU A 396 -18.73 -10.10 29.70
N THR A 397 -18.80 -8.82 30.02
CA THR A 397 -18.18 -8.25 31.21
C THR A 397 -19.15 -8.28 32.40
N PRO A 398 -18.68 -8.54 33.63
CA PRO A 398 -19.52 -8.44 34.83
C PRO A 398 -19.82 -6.98 35.24
N VAL A 399 -19.17 -5.99 34.63
CA VAL A 399 -19.27 -4.58 35.00
C VAL A 399 -20.25 -3.85 34.08
N PRO A 400 -21.39 -3.37 34.60
CA PRO A 400 -22.36 -2.66 33.78
C PRO A 400 -21.78 -1.43 33.10
N GLY A 401 -21.87 -1.41 31.77
CA GLY A 401 -21.45 -0.31 30.91
C GLY A 401 -19.96 -0.18 30.65
N PHE A 402 -19.15 -1.12 31.12
CA PHE A 402 -17.76 -1.28 30.70
C PHE A 402 -17.70 -2.22 29.47
N PRO A 403 -17.10 -1.83 28.34
CA PRO A 403 -16.80 -2.75 27.26
C PRO A 403 -15.46 -3.45 27.49
N ALA A 404 -15.37 -4.73 27.18
CA ALA A 404 -14.09 -5.43 26.99
C ALA A 404 -13.33 -4.88 25.76
N ARG A 405 -12.03 -5.19 25.64
CA ARG A 405 -11.23 -4.96 24.42
C ARG A 405 -11.49 -6.00 23.34
N SER A 406 -11.64 -7.24 23.78
CA SER A 406 -11.88 -8.39 22.92
C SER A 406 -12.56 -9.50 23.71
N PHE A 407 -12.99 -10.56 23.02
CA PHE A 407 -13.45 -11.80 23.63
C PHE A 407 -13.05 -13.02 22.80
N GLU A 408 -12.96 -14.18 23.47
CA GLU A 408 -12.66 -15.46 22.85
C GLU A 408 -13.22 -16.63 23.68
N ARG A 409 -13.28 -17.82 23.10
CA ARG A 409 -13.74 -19.04 23.76
C ARG A 409 -12.89 -19.39 24.99
N ARG A 410 -13.58 -19.88 26.01
CA ARG A 410 -12.97 -20.36 27.25
C ARG A 410 -11.88 -21.39 26.97
N GLY A 411 -10.74 -21.25 27.64
CA GLY A 411 -9.64 -22.22 27.60
C GLY A 411 -8.54 -21.92 26.58
N PHE A 412 -8.65 -20.81 25.84
CA PHE A 412 -7.65 -20.40 24.85
C PHE A 412 -6.69 -19.31 25.34
N ILE A 413 -6.84 -18.77 26.56
CA ILE A 413 -6.03 -17.65 27.09
C ILE A 413 -4.52 -17.79 26.81
N SER A 414 -3.94 -18.97 27.01
CA SER A 414 -2.49 -19.19 26.81
C SER A 414 -2.00 -19.02 25.36
N SER A 415 -2.92 -18.99 24.40
CA SER A 415 -2.66 -18.82 22.97
C SER A 415 -3.00 -17.43 22.46
N LEU A 416 -3.53 -16.55 23.31
CA LEU A 416 -3.96 -15.19 22.96
C LEU A 416 -2.87 -14.17 23.31
N SER A 417 -2.94 -13.00 22.69
CA SER A 417 -2.04 -11.90 23.01
C SER A 417 -2.32 -11.33 24.40
N ASP A 418 -1.26 -11.01 25.15
CA ASP A 418 -1.31 -10.52 26.53
C ASP A 418 -2.20 -11.38 27.45
N PRO A 419 -1.87 -12.67 27.64
CA PRO A 419 -2.71 -13.62 28.39
C PRO A 419 -3.06 -13.14 29.80
N GLU A 420 -2.22 -12.31 30.42
CA GLU A 420 -2.44 -11.73 31.74
C GLU A 420 -3.61 -10.73 31.80
N ARG A 421 -4.08 -10.24 30.66
CA ARG A 421 -5.20 -9.29 30.55
C ARG A 421 -6.55 -9.98 30.31
N TRP A 422 -6.56 -11.29 30.08
CA TRP A 422 -7.78 -12.04 29.84
C TRP A 422 -8.42 -12.50 31.14
N GLN A 423 -9.74 -12.34 31.23
CA GLN A 423 -10.55 -12.63 32.40
C GLN A 423 -11.69 -13.58 32.04
N PRO A 424 -12.07 -14.49 32.94
CA PRO A 424 -13.25 -15.31 32.75
C PRO A 424 -14.51 -14.46 32.72
N SER A 425 -15.33 -14.64 31.68
CA SER A 425 -16.69 -14.08 31.64
C SER A 425 -17.60 -14.79 32.65
N PRO A 426 -18.66 -14.11 33.16
CA PRO A 426 -19.78 -14.79 33.80
C PRO A 426 -20.47 -15.84 32.92
N ASP A 427 -20.39 -15.68 31.60
CA ASP A 427 -20.75 -16.74 30.65
C ASP A 427 -19.62 -17.80 30.62
N PRO A 428 -19.90 -19.06 31.01
CA PRO A 428 -18.86 -20.08 31.17
C PRO A 428 -18.14 -20.45 29.87
N GLU A 429 -18.69 -20.12 28.71
CA GLU A 429 -18.12 -20.44 27.40
C GLU A 429 -17.10 -19.42 26.89
N TRP A 430 -16.91 -18.29 27.61
CA TRP A 430 -16.15 -17.15 27.11
C TRP A 430 -15.16 -16.57 28.13
N ASP A 431 -14.08 -16.02 27.59
CA ASP A 431 -13.14 -15.13 28.24
C ASP A 431 -13.20 -13.75 27.55
N PHE A 432 -12.94 -12.68 28.29
CA PHE A 432 -12.88 -11.31 27.77
C PHE A 432 -11.54 -10.66 28.11
N LYS A 433 -11.02 -9.82 27.21
CA LYS A 433 -9.80 -9.05 27.43
C LYS A 433 -10.16 -7.73 28.11
N SER A 434 -9.60 -7.47 29.29
CA SER A 434 -9.86 -6.25 30.07
C SER A 434 -8.94 -5.09 29.64
N THR A 435 -8.84 -4.02 30.44
CA THR A 435 -7.95 -2.85 30.24
C THR A 435 -8.29 -1.95 29.05
N THR A 436 -9.58 -1.82 28.74
CA THR A 436 -10.06 -1.04 27.59
C THR A 436 -9.54 0.38 27.58
N SER A 437 -8.99 0.76 26.42
CA SER A 437 -8.31 2.04 26.23
C SER A 437 -9.26 3.12 25.72
N SER A 438 -8.83 4.38 25.74
CA SER A 438 -9.67 5.54 25.40
C SER A 438 -9.96 5.67 23.90
N ASP A 439 -9.08 5.11 23.06
CA ASP A 439 -9.24 4.95 21.62
C ASP A 439 -10.43 4.04 21.27
N GLU A 440 -10.56 2.90 21.95
CA GLU A 440 -11.74 2.01 21.87
C GLU A 440 -13.03 2.78 22.14
N VAL A 441 -13.06 3.52 23.26
CA VAL A 441 -14.25 4.26 23.70
C VAL A 441 -14.69 5.31 22.68
N ILE A 442 -13.76 6.08 22.12
CA ILE A 442 -14.11 7.10 21.12
C ILE A 442 -14.54 6.46 19.79
N GLY A 443 -13.91 5.34 19.39
CA GLY A 443 -14.32 4.53 18.24
C GLY A 443 -15.75 4.02 18.38
N HIS A 444 -16.10 3.44 19.53
CA HIS A 444 -17.45 2.96 19.83
C HIS A 444 -18.49 4.08 19.68
N ILE A 445 -18.22 5.23 20.28
CA ILE A 445 -19.12 6.39 20.22
C ILE A 445 -19.27 6.93 18.80
N PHE A 446 -18.18 6.96 18.02
CA PHE A 446 -18.23 7.31 16.60
C PHE A 446 -19.17 6.37 15.84
N ALA A 447 -18.93 5.05 15.90
CA ALA A 447 -19.69 4.07 15.14
C ALA A 447 -21.17 4.02 15.56
N PHE A 448 -21.45 4.00 16.88
CA PHE A 448 -22.83 4.00 17.37
C PHE A 448 -23.55 5.30 17.05
N GLY A 449 -22.85 6.43 17.11
CA GLY A 449 -23.40 7.74 16.76
C GLY A 449 -23.73 7.85 15.27
N ALA A 450 -22.87 7.33 14.40
CA ALA A 450 -23.12 7.26 12.96
C ALA A 450 -24.27 6.30 12.64
N MET A 451 -24.31 5.11 13.26
CA MET A 451 -25.38 4.13 13.10
C MET A 451 -26.75 4.71 13.47
N ALA A 452 -26.84 5.36 14.64
CA ALA A 452 -28.08 5.94 15.12
C ALA A 452 -28.59 7.12 14.26
N GLU A 453 -27.68 7.83 13.59
CA GLU A 453 -28.01 8.93 12.68
C GLU A 453 -28.45 8.43 11.29
N LEU A 454 -27.68 7.51 10.71
CA LEU A 454 -27.70 7.26 9.26
C LEU A 454 -28.43 5.99 8.83
N VAL A 455 -28.54 5.00 9.71
CA VAL A 455 -29.18 3.72 9.39
C VAL A 455 -30.66 3.78 9.73
N ASP A 456 -31.50 3.45 8.75
CA ASP A 456 -32.96 3.47 8.80
C ASP A 456 -33.60 2.16 9.30
N ASP A 457 -32.79 1.24 9.85
CA ASP A 457 -33.25 0.09 10.63
C ASP A 457 -33.57 0.51 12.09
N PRO A 458 -34.83 0.39 12.55
CA PRO A 458 -35.21 0.83 13.89
C PRO A 458 -34.55 0.07 15.04
N ASP A 459 -34.23 -1.21 14.84
CA ASP A 459 -33.61 -2.05 15.87
C ASP A 459 -32.14 -1.65 16.06
N LEU A 460 -31.36 -1.58 14.97
CA LEU A 460 -29.96 -1.18 15.01
C LEU A 460 -29.82 0.22 15.62
N LYS A 461 -30.66 1.16 15.19
CA LYS A 461 -30.70 2.51 15.75
C LYS A 461 -30.95 2.51 17.26
N LYS A 462 -31.96 1.76 17.71
CA LYS A 462 -32.30 1.68 19.14
C LYS A 462 -31.13 1.09 19.95
N ARG A 463 -30.54 -0.01 19.48
CA ARG A 463 -29.41 -0.70 20.13
C ARG A 463 -28.18 0.22 20.23
N SER A 464 -27.85 0.95 19.17
CA SER A 464 -26.74 1.92 19.20
C SER A 464 -26.96 3.05 20.22
N ILE A 465 -28.17 3.59 20.32
CA ILE A 465 -28.49 4.63 21.32
C ILE A 465 -28.37 4.09 22.75
N VAL A 466 -28.81 2.84 22.98
CA VAL A 466 -28.65 2.18 24.28
C VAL A 466 -27.18 1.99 24.62
N LEU A 467 -26.34 1.58 23.67
CA LEU A 467 -24.90 1.39 23.88
C LEU A 467 -24.18 2.71 24.20
N ILE A 468 -24.52 3.80 23.50
CA ILE A 468 -24.02 5.15 23.82
C ILE A 468 -24.38 5.52 25.27
N ASP A 469 -25.65 5.38 25.65
CA ASP A 469 -26.13 5.70 27.00
C ASP A 469 -25.47 4.82 28.07
N THR A 470 -25.26 3.54 27.75
CA THR A 470 -24.65 2.53 28.63
C THR A 470 -23.21 2.90 28.95
N LEU A 471 -22.38 3.12 27.92
CA LEU A 471 -20.98 3.51 28.07
C LEU A 471 -20.85 4.86 28.80
N MET A 472 -21.60 5.87 28.37
CA MET A 472 -21.48 7.20 28.95
C MET A 472 -22.06 7.30 30.36
N SER A 473 -23.06 6.48 30.69
CA SER A 473 -23.55 6.37 32.07
C SER A 473 -22.50 5.76 32.99
N HIS A 474 -21.75 4.76 32.53
CA HIS A 474 -20.64 4.18 33.28
C HIS A 474 -19.57 5.23 33.59
N ILE A 475 -19.09 5.94 32.55
CA ILE A 475 -18.06 6.98 32.71
C ILE A 475 -18.54 8.09 33.66
N LEU A 476 -19.78 8.55 33.51
CA LEU A 476 -20.34 9.61 34.37
C LEU A 476 -20.51 9.17 35.83
N LYS A 477 -21.00 7.94 36.06
CA LYS A 477 -21.19 7.38 37.41
C LYS A 477 -19.87 7.25 38.15
N ASN A 478 -18.78 6.99 37.41
CA ASN A 478 -17.45 6.79 37.94
C ASN A 478 -16.56 8.03 37.81
N ASP A 479 -17.13 9.22 37.98
CA ASP A 479 -16.40 10.50 38.02
C ASP A 479 -15.44 10.71 36.82
N MET A 480 -15.94 10.41 35.62
CA MET A 480 -15.22 10.55 34.35
C MET A 480 -14.06 9.56 34.17
N TYR A 481 -14.09 8.42 34.86
CA TYR A 481 -13.18 7.29 34.64
C TYR A 481 -13.92 6.11 34.04
N LEU A 482 -13.24 5.37 33.16
CA LEU A 482 -13.65 4.03 32.73
C LEU A 482 -13.12 3.03 33.76
N ILE A 483 -14.01 2.50 34.60
CA ILE A 483 -13.67 1.57 35.68
C ILE A 483 -13.80 0.14 35.18
N ASP A 484 -12.74 -0.63 35.38
CA ASP A 484 -12.61 -2.02 34.90
C ASP A 484 -13.19 -3.03 35.91
N PHE A 485 -13.11 -4.32 35.58
CA PHE A 485 -13.58 -5.45 36.39
C PHE A 485 -12.98 -5.51 37.80
N ASP A 486 -11.80 -4.95 38.01
CA ASP A 486 -11.10 -4.90 39.30
C ASP A 486 -11.51 -3.69 40.17
N GLY A 487 -12.44 -2.86 39.69
CA GLY A 487 -12.91 -1.67 40.37
C GLY A 487 -11.97 -0.46 40.26
N LYS A 488 -10.91 -0.53 39.44
CA LYS A 488 -9.97 0.58 39.21
C LYS A 488 -10.15 1.22 37.83
N PRO A 489 -9.72 2.47 37.65
CA PRO A 489 -9.65 3.06 36.32
C PRO A 489 -8.71 2.27 35.41
N THR A 490 -9.14 2.05 34.16
CA THR A 490 -8.25 1.61 33.08
C THR A 490 -7.08 2.58 32.90
N MET A 491 -6.01 2.15 32.23
CA MET A 491 -4.81 2.97 32.06
C MET A 491 -5.12 4.31 31.36
N TRP A 492 -5.89 4.25 30.28
CA TRP A 492 -6.12 5.37 29.35
C TRP A 492 -7.53 5.95 29.39
N GLY A 493 -8.54 5.22 29.86
CA GLY A 493 -9.93 5.69 29.96
C GLY A 493 -10.13 6.67 31.12
N LYS A 494 -9.52 7.85 31.04
CA LYS A 494 -9.50 8.86 32.11
C LYS A 494 -9.79 10.26 31.56
N TRP A 495 -10.92 10.82 31.94
CA TRP A 495 -11.36 12.18 31.55
C TRP A 495 -11.73 13.05 32.75
N ASN A 496 -11.26 12.67 33.94
CA ASN A 496 -11.45 13.48 35.14
C ASN A 496 -10.62 14.77 35.09
N PRO A 497 -11.17 15.92 35.53
CA PRO A 497 -10.43 17.18 35.55
C PRO A 497 -9.08 17.13 36.25
N LYS A 498 -8.93 16.35 37.33
CA LYS A 498 -7.66 16.22 38.05
C LYS A 498 -6.58 15.57 37.20
N TYR A 499 -6.94 14.57 36.40
CA TYR A 499 -6.03 13.88 35.48
C TYR A 499 -5.75 14.74 34.23
N VAL A 500 -6.80 15.21 33.55
CA VAL A 500 -6.63 15.95 32.29
C VAL A 500 -5.85 17.25 32.49
N ASN A 501 -6.08 17.96 33.60
CA ASN A 501 -5.38 19.21 33.88
C ASN A 501 -4.08 19.03 34.68
N SER A 502 -3.68 17.80 35.05
CA SER A 502 -2.32 17.58 35.58
C SER A 502 -1.26 17.68 34.49
N PHE A 503 -1.64 17.39 33.24
CA PHE A 503 -0.75 17.58 32.09
C PHE A 503 -0.46 19.06 31.83
N PRO A 504 0.79 19.42 31.51
CA PRO A 504 1.14 20.73 30.97
C PRO A 504 0.31 21.08 29.75
N THR A 505 0.15 22.39 29.50
CA THR A 505 -0.72 22.90 28.44
C THR A 505 -0.27 22.54 27.03
N ASN A 506 1.00 22.17 26.86
CA ASN A 506 1.62 21.76 25.60
C ASN A 506 1.68 20.23 25.40
N VAL A 507 1.20 19.42 26.34
CA VAL A 507 1.11 17.96 26.18
C VAL A 507 -0.21 17.57 25.51
N GLY A 508 -0.14 16.71 24.49
CA GLY A 508 -1.26 16.35 23.62
C GLY A 508 -2.48 15.83 24.36
N ASP A 509 -2.29 14.93 25.34
CA ASP A 509 -3.33 14.32 26.16
C ASP A 509 -4.33 15.31 26.76
N ARG A 510 -3.87 16.49 27.17
CA ARG A 510 -4.74 17.50 27.78
C ARG A 510 -5.80 17.98 26.80
N LYS A 511 -5.38 18.28 25.57
CA LYS A 511 -6.26 18.71 24.49
C LYS A 511 -7.11 17.53 23.99
N LEU A 512 -6.50 16.35 23.84
CA LEU A 512 -7.15 15.15 23.32
C LEU A 512 -8.31 14.72 24.20
N ASN A 513 -8.04 14.53 25.50
CA ASN A 513 -9.05 14.08 26.45
C ASN A 513 -10.18 15.10 26.59
N SER A 514 -9.87 16.40 26.56
CA SER A 514 -10.89 17.47 26.56
C SER A 514 -11.77 17.42 25.29
N SER A 515 -11.17 17.18 24.12
CA SER A 515 -11.87 17.03 22.84
C SER A 515 -12.78 15.81 22.83
N ASN A 516 -12.23 14.64 23.13
CA ASN A 516 -12.93 13.37 23.01
C ASN A 516 -14.10 13.28 23.98
N ILE A 517 -13.93 13.62 25.26
CA ILE A 517 -15.05 13.54 26.20
C ILE A 517 -16.17 14.54 25.89
N THR A 518 -15.81 15.70 25.33
CA THR A 518 -16.80 16.67 24.83
C THR A 518 -17.59 16.08 23.66
N ALA A 519 -16.90 15.46 22.70
CA ALA A 519 -17.54 14.76 21.59
C ALA A 519 -18.48 13.63 22.06
N MET A 520 -18.04 12.85 23.04
CA MET A 520 -18.82 11.75 23.59
C MET A 520 -20.08 12.22 24.33
N LEU A 521 -19.96 13.22 25.21
CA LEU A 521 -21.11 13.78 25.94
C LEU A 521 -22.11 14.47 25.01
N GLN A 522 -21.62 15.16 23.96
CA GLN A 522 -22.48 15.74 22.92
C GLN A 522 -23.27 14.66 22.19
N THR A 523 -22.60 13.59 21.79
CA THR A 523 -23.23 12.45 21.10
C THR A 523 -24.29 11.80 21.99
N ALA A 524 -23.97 11.52 23.26
CA ALA A 524 -24.91 10.97 24.21
C ALA A 524 -26.13 11.87 24.44
N TYR A 525 -25.94 13.17 24.65
CA TYR A 525 -27.06 14.09 24.77
C TYR A 525 -27.89 14.17 23.48
N HIS A 526 -27.24 14.20 22.31
CA HIS A 526 -27.93 14.32 21.03
C HIS A 526 -28.98 13.23 20.82
N PHE A 527 -28.64 11.98 21.13
CA PHE A 527 -29.53 10.83 20.93
C PHE A 527 -30.43 10.51 22.12
N THR A 528 -29.94 10.65 23.35
CA THR A 528 -30.71 10.26 24.55
C THR A 528 -31.59 11.39 25.10
N LYS A 529 -31.25 12.65 24.79
CA LYS A 529 -31.81 13.86 25.39
C LYS A 529 -31.73 13.93 26.93
N LYS A 530 -30.89 13.10 27.56
CA LYS A 530 -30.71 13.10 29.02
C LYS A 530 -29.84 14.29 29.44
N GLU A 531 -30.42 15.22 30.19
CA GLU A 531 -29.76 16.47 30.61
C GLU A 531 -28.45 16.26 31.37
N LYS A 532 -28.30 15.14 32.09
CA LYS A 532 -27.06 14.80 32.83
C LYS A 532 -25.79 14.90 31.96
N TYR A 533 -25.89 14.56 30.67
CA TYR A 533 -24.75 14.61 29.74
C TYR A 533 -24.40 16.04 29.33
N LYS A 534 -25.41 16.85 29.00
CA LYS A 534 -25.23 18.25 28.65
C LYS A 534 -24.72 19.06 29.84
N GLN A 535 -25.30 18.86 31.02
CA GLN A 535 -24.87 19.52 32.25
C GLN A 535 -23.41 19.22 32.57
N LYS A 536 -23.01 17.93 32.53
CA LYS A 536 -21.60 17.56 32.74
C LYS A 536 -20.68 18.15 31.67
N ALA A 537 -21.08 18.15 30.40
CA ALA A 537 -20.25 18.73 29.34
C ALA A 537 -20.01 20.22 29.55
N PHE A 538 -21.05 20.99 29.86
CA PHE A 538 -20.90 22.42 30.16
C PHE A 538 -20.10 22.66 31.43
N GLU A 539 -20.26 21.83 32.47
CA GLU A 539 -19.40 21.89 33.66
C GLU A 539 -17.92 21.74 33.29
N LEU A 540 -17.55 20.71 32.53
CA LEU A 540 -16.17 20.48 32.09
C LEU A 540 -15.63 21.63 31.22
N LEU A 541 -16.42 22.09 30.25
CA LEU A 541 -16.04 23.16 29.33
C LEU A 541 -15.81 24.50 30.03
N THR A 542 -16.66 24.86 31.00
CA THR A 542 -16.68 26.19 31.61
C THR A 542 -15.92 26.28 32.93
N LYS A 543 -16.08 25.28 33.81
CA LYS A 543 -15.48 25.30 35.16
C LYS A 543 -14.07 24.71 35.18
N TYR A 544 -13.82 23.69 34.36
CA TYR A 544 -12.55 22.96 34.37
C TYR A 544 -11.65 23.26 33.17
N GLY A 545 -12.01 24.25 32.35
CA GLY A 545 -11.16 24.76 31.27
C GLY A 545 -11.06 23.86 30.04
N TYR A 546 -11.97 22.88 29.85
CA TYR A 546 -11.87 21.95 28.72
C TYR A 546 -12.09 22.65 27.38
N TYR A 547 -12.88 23.73 27.37
CA TYR A 547 -13.03 24.56 26.17
C TYR A 547 -11.69 25.19 25.76
N GLU A 548 -10.94 25.74 26.71
CA GLU A 548 -9.62 26.32 26.46
C GLU A 548 -8.61 25.25 26.01
N ASN A 549 -8.58 24.11 26.70
CA ASN A 549 -7.73 22.97 26.33
C ASN A 549 -7.98 22.55 24.88
N LEU A 550 -9.25 22.34 24.53
CA LEU A 550 -9.68 21.91 23.19
C LEU A 550 -9.32 22.94 22.13
N MET A 551 -9.50 24.23 22.41
CA MET A 551 -9.26 25.31 21.43
C MET A 551 -7.80 25.72 21.29
N ARG A 552 -6.89 25.17 22.09
CA ARG A 552 -5.46 25.47 22.01
C ARG A 552 -4.87 25.03 20.66
N PRO A 553 -4.03 25.83 19.98
CA PRO A 553 -3.47 25.45 18.68
C PRO A 553 -2.62 24.19 18.75
N PHE A 554 -2.68 23.32 17.74
CA PHE A 554 -1.85 22.12 17.66
C PHE A 554 -0.35 22.44 17.52
N SER A 555 -0.01 23.63 16.99
CA SER A 555 1.38 24.10 16.86
C SER A 555 2.12 24.29 18.19
N VAL A 556 1.39 24.35 19.31
CA VAL A 556 2.01 24.45 20.65
C VAL A 556 2.26 23.09 21.28
N LEU A 557 1.76 22.00 20.67
CA LEU A 557 2.00 20.65 21.18
C LEU A 557 3.48 20.28 21.02
N GLY A 558 4.05 19.72 22.06
CA GLY A 558 5.47 19.40 22.10
C GLY A 558 5.89 18.70 23.38
N ARG A 559 7.19 18.52 23.53
CA ARG A 559 7.78 17.88 24.72
C ARG A 559 7.43 18.65 25.98
N ALA A 560 7.06 17.92 27.04
CA ALA A 560 6.92 18.50 28.37
C ALA A 560 8.25 19.11 28.84
N GLY A 561 8.17 20.17 29.64
CA GLY A 561 9.36 20.77 30.25
C GLY A 561 10.06 19.79 31.20
N LYS A 562 11.34 20.03 31.49
CA LYS A 562 12.15 19.19 32.39
C LYS A 562 11.56 19.10 33.82
N ASP A 563 10.80 20.11 34.22
CA ASP A 563 10.16 20.19 35.53
C ASP A 563 8.77 19.53 35.56
N ALA A 564 8.27 19.03 34.42
CA ALA A 564 7.04 18.26 34.38
C ALA A 564 7.24 16.86 35.00
N ASP A 565 6.17 16.25 35.50
CA ASP A 565 6.25 14.89 36.03
C ASP A 565 6.65 13.86 34.95
N ALA A 566 7.17 12.71 35.40
CA ALA A 566 7.67 11.67 34.50
C ALA A 566 6.59 11.11 33.55
N HIS A 567 5.33 11.12 33.97
CA HIS A 567 4.23 10.66 33.11
C HIS A 567 4.04 11.62 31.94
N ALA A 568 3.97 12.94 32.19
CA ALA A 568 3.87 13.96 31.15
C ALA A 568 5.08 13.95 30.20
N GLN A 569 6.30 13.69 30.71
CA GLN A 569 7.49 13.55 29.88
C GLN A 569 7.41 12.32 28.95
N ASN A 570 6.98 11.17 29.48
CA ASN A 570 6.83 9.95 28.69
C ASN A 570 5.73 10.09 27.62
N MET A 571 4.62 10.75 27.95
CA MET A 571 3.49 10.99 27.02
C MET A 571 3.80 12.03 25.92
N SER A 572 4.97 12.69 25.98
CA SER A 572 5.34 13.74 25.03
C SER A 572 6.75 13.55 24.46
N ASP A 573 7.22 12.31 24.34
CA ASP A 573 8.54 11.99 23.77
C ASP A 573 8.62 12.24 22.24
N GLY A 574 7.46 12.20 21.58
CA GLY A 574 7.21 12.54 20.19
C GLY A 574 5.72 12.74 19.93
N TRP A 575 5.36 13.01 18.68
CA TRP A 575 3.97 13.05 18.24
C TRP A 575 3.35 11.66 18.28
N ASN A 576 2.19 11.53 18.92
CA ASN A 576 1.48 10.28 19.01
C ASN A 576 0.40 10.19 17.92
N HIS A 577 0.63 9.39 16.88
CA HIS A 577 -0.29 9.28 15.76
C HIS A 577 -1.61 8.55 16.12
N SER A 578 -1.64 7.80 17.23
CA SER A 578 -2.90 7.29 17.79
C SER A 578 -3.81 8.42 18.29
N ASP A 579 -3.25 9.54 18.75
CA ASP A 579 -4.06 10.70 19.16
C ASP A 579 -4.78 11.28 17.94
N ASP A 580 -4.13 11.32 16.77
CA ASP A 580 -4.72 11.81 15.54
C ASP A 580 -5.95 11.00 15.18
N GLU A 581 -5.83 9.67 15.21
CA GLU A 581 -6.94 8.75 14.99
C GLU A 581 -8.12 9.03 15.91
N MET A 582 -7.84 9.14 17.21
CA MET A 582 -8.85 9.44 18.22
C MET A 582 -9.54 10.79 17.98
N TYR A 583 -8.81 11.84 17.60
CA TYR A 583 -9.38 13.13 17.26
C TYR A 583 -10.33 13.01 16.07
N TYR A 584 -9.86 12.42 14.96
CA TYR A 584 -10.61 12.43 13.70
C TYR A 584 -11.87 11.58 13.77
N VAL A 585 -11.82 10.39 14.37
CA VAL A 585 -13.05 9.60 14.62
C VAL A 585 -13.99 10.36 15.57
N GLY A 586 -13.45 11.04 16.58
CA GLY A 586 -14.21 11.88 17.51
C GLY A 586 -14.84 13.13 16.86
N TYR A 587 -14.29 13.64 15.77
CA TYR A 587 -14.80 14.85 15.10
C TYR A 587 -16.21 14.68 14.53
N TRP A 588 -16.65 13.44 14.26
CA TRP A 588 -18.05 13.17 13.92
C TRP A 588 -18.99 13.71 14.99
N GLY A 589 -18.81 13.27 16.24
CA GLY A 589 -19.61 13.68 17.38
C GLY A 589 -19.34 15.12 17.82
N LEU A 590 -18.08 15.57 17.75
CA LEU A 590 -17.69 16.92 18.17
C LEU A 590 -18.35 18.00 17.29
N TYR A 591 -18.29 17.83 15.97
CA TYR A 591 -18.75 18.85 15.03
C TYR A 591 -20.23 18.74 14.67
N ARG A 592 -20.73 17.52 14.38
CA ARG A 592 -22.12 17.35 13.93
C ARG A 592 -23.12 17.64 15.05
N TYR A 593 -22.79 17.23 16.28
CA TYR A 593 -23.68 17.30 17.44
C TYR A 593 -23.31 18.41 18.43
N ALA A 594 -22.56 19.42 17.98
CA ALA A 594 -22.21 20.59 18.78
C ALA A 594 -23.45 21.20 19.47
N PHE A 595 -23.36 21.51 20.77
CA PHE A 595 -24.53 21.98 21.53
C PHE A 595 -25.12 23.30 21.02
N ASN A 596 -24.32 24.13 20.34
CA ASN A 596 -24.74 25.40 19.76
C ASN A 596 -23.79 25.81 18.61
N ASP A 597 -24.21 26.83 17.86
CA ASP A 597 -23.48 27.31 16.68
C ASP A 597 -22.11 27.92 17.02
N THR A 598 -21.96 28.54 18.20
CA THR A 598 -20.69 29.10 18.66
C THR A 598 -19.64 28.01 18.85
N LEU A 599 -19.99 26.94 19.58
CA LEU A 599 -19.12 25.78 19.76
C LEU A 599 -18.83 25.11 18.42
N LYS A 600 -19.83 24.94 17.56
CA LYS A 600 -19.65 24.36 16.21
C LYS A 600 -18.65 25.15 15.38
N ALA A 601 -18.75 26.47 15.37
CA ALA A 601 -17.84 27.36 14.64
C ALA A 601 -16.41 27.28 15.19
N ASN A 602 -16.24 27.16 16.50
CA ASN A 602 -14.93 27.06 17.13
C ASN A 602 -14.31 25.66 16.95
N PHE A 603 -15.09 24.59 17.09
CA PHE A 603 -14.61 23.24 16.78
C PHE A 603 -14.18 23.10 15.34
N LYS A 604 -14.88 23.73 14.38
CA LYS A 604 -14.39 23.82 12.99
C LYS A 604 -12.99 24.43 12.91
N LYS A 605 -12.71 25.50 13.64
CA LYS A 605 -11.36 26.11 13.66
C LYS A 605 -10.32 25.13 14.19
N SER A 606 -10.62 24.43 15.30
CA SER A 606 -9.69 23.44 15.86
C SER A 606 -9.45 22.25 14.92
N ILE A 607 -10.47 21.78 14.20
CA ILE A 607 -10.33 20.69 13.23
C ILE A 607 -9.45 21.13 12.04
N LEU A 608 -9.65 22.35 11.54
CA LEU A 608 -8.84 22.88 10.44
C LEU A 608 -7.39 23.14 10.86
N ASP A 609 -7.17 23.56 12.11
CA ASP A 609 -5.84 23.70 12.71
C ASP A 609 -5.13 22.34 12.82
N HIS A 610 -5.84 21.28 13.24
CA HIS A 610 -5.32 19.93 13.25
C HIS A 610 -4.91 19.47 11.84
N TRP A 611 -5.81 19.66 10.87
CA TRP A 611 -5.58 19.30 9.49
C TRP A 611 -4.31 19.95 8.94
N GLN A 612 -4.00 21.21 9.27
CA GLN A 612 -2.75 21.87 8.84
C GLN A 612 -1.49 21.12 9.28
N ILE A 613 -1.53 20.50 10.46
CA ILE A 613 -0.40 19.75 11.03
C ILE A 613 -0.26 18.37 10.36
N GLU A 614 -1.37 17.74 9.96
CA GLU A 614 -1.41 16.41 9.33
C GLU A 614 -1.13 16.40 7.82
N ARG A 615 -1.23 17.54 7.12
CA ARG A 615 -1.05 17.62 5.65
C ARG A 615 0.20 16.91 5.11
N PRO A 616 1.39 16.96 5.76
CA PRO A 616 2.58 16.30 5.25
C PRO A 616 2.44 14.78 5.08
N GLU A 617 1.58 14.12 5.86
CA GLU A 617 1.40 12.66 5.82
C GLU A 617 0.51 12.20 4.67
N LYS A 618 -0.26 13.11 4.06
CA LYS A 618 -1.23 12.80 3.00
C LYS A 618 -2.19 11.67 3.38
N GLU A 619 -2.55 11.60 4.65
CA GLU A 619 -3.39 10.54 5.21
C GLU A 619 -4.81 10.63 4.63
N GLY A 620 -5.32 9.52 4.08
CA GLY A 620 -6.56 9.48 3.32
C GLY A 620 -7.81 9.75 4.17
N ALA A 621 -7.90 9.13 5.35
CA ALA A 621 -9.01 9.34 6.27
C ALA A 621 -9.03 10.75 6.84
N TRP A 622 -7.91 11.26 7.33
CA TRP A 622 -7.81 12.60 7.95
C TRP A 622 -8.26 13.69 7.00
N ASN A 623 -7.78 13.64 5.75
CA ASN A 623 -8.18 14.59 4.72
C ASN A 623 -9.68 14.52 4.40
N ILE A 624 -10.28 13.33 4.34
CA ILE A 624 -11.71 13.16 4.09
C ILE A 624 -12.55 13.58 5.32
N PHE A 625 -12.13 13.26 6.55
CA PHE A 625 -12.79 13.72 7.77
C PHE A 625 -12.76 15.25 7.89
N THR A 626 -11.70 15.94 7.42
CA THR A 626 -11.68 17.42 7.37
C THR A 626 -12.85 17.98 6.54
N ALA A 627 -13.27 17.27 5.47
CA ALA A 627 -14.38 17.69 4.64
C ALA A 627 -15.72 17.73 5.40
N LEU A 628 -15.87 16.99 6.52
CA LEU A 628 -17.04 17.03 7.42
C LEU A 628 -17.38 18.47 7.86
N THR A 629 -16.38 19.34 7.99
CA THR A 629 -16.55 20.74 8.40
C THR A 629 -17.21 21.63 7.34
N GLY A 630 -17.43 21.11 6.13
CA GLY A 630 -17.87 21.88 4.97
C GLY A 630 -16.85 22.92 4.50
N THR A 631 -15.56 22.74 4.81
CA THR A 631 -14.49 23.59 4.28
C THR A 631 -14.37 23.43 2.77
N LYS A 632 -14.10 24.53 2.06
CA LYS A 632 -13.87 24.51 0.60
C LYS A 632 -12.48 24.00 0.22
N GLN A 633 -11.55 24.11 1.16
CA GLN A 633 -10.15 23.74 0.99
C GLN A 633 -9.83 22.62 1.98
N PHE A 634 -9.45 21.48 1.41
CA PHE A 634 -8.89 20.30 2.07
C PHE A 634 -8.10 19.53 1.02
N ASP A 635 -7.23 18.61 1.43
CA ASP A 635 -6.30 17.89 0.54
C ASP A 635 -7.02 16.70 -0.16
N LEU A 636 -8.02 17.00 -1.00
CA LEU A 636 -8.81 16.01 -1.74
C LEU A 636 -7.97 15.19 -2.72
N ASN A 637 -7.00 15.82 -3.38
CA ASN A 637 -6.15 15.13 -4.36
C ASN A 637 -5.20 14.15 -3.68
N GLU A 638 -4.74 14.49 -2.49
CA GLU A 638 -3.89 13.69 -1.63
C GLU A 638 -4.67 12.49 -1.08
N ALA A 639 -5.93 12.69 -0.66
CA ALA A 639 -6.81 11.57 -0.31
C ALA A 639 -7.07 10.62 -1.49
N ALA A 640 -7.34 11.17 -2.69
CA ALA A 640 -7.51 10.36 -3.89
C ALA A 640 -6.22 9.63 -4.29
N TRP A 641 -5.06 10.28 -4.14
CA TRP A 641 -3.74 9.67 -4.34
C TRP A 641 -3.53 8.52 -3.36
N TYR A 642 -3.78 8.72 -2.06
CA TYR A 642 -3.70 7.67 -1.04
C TYR A 642 -4.55 6.44 -1.42
N LEU A 643 -5.83 6.66 -1.78
CA LEU A 643 -6.73 5.57 -2.14
C LEU A 643 -6.30 4.83 -3.41
N LYS A 644 -5.72 5.53 -4.38
CA LYS A 644 -5.22 4.96 -5.63
C LYS A 644 -3.93 4.16 -5.44
N GLU A 645 -2.95 4.74 -4.76
CA GLU A 645 -1.63 4.11 -4.54
C GLU A 645 -1.64 3.02 -3.47
N HIS A 646 -2.70 2.88 -2.66
CA HIS A 646 -2.77 1.77 -1.70
C HIS A 646 -2.66 0.41 -2.41
N PRO A 647 -1.78 -0.53 -2.03
CA PRO A 647 -1.61 -1.76 -2.80
C PRO A 647 -2.81 -2.70 -2.65
N LEU A 648 -3.15 -3.46 -3.70
CA LEU A 648 -4.15 -4.55 -3.58
C LEU A 648 -3.65 -5.68 -2.65
N ASP A 649 -2.33 -5.84 -2.55
CA ASP A 649 -1.68 -6.79 -1.65
C ASP A 649 -1.47 -6.14 -0.27
N MET A 650 -2.34 -6.49 0.68
CA MET A 650 -2.32 -6.00 2.07
C MET A 650 -1.46 -6.87 3.00
N ILE A 651 -0.71 -7.82 2.45
CA ILE A 651 0.19 -8.68 3.24
C ILE A 651 1.35 -7.83 3.78
N ASP A 652 1.70 -8.09 5.04
CA ASP A 652 2.84 -7.48 5.71
C ASP A 652 4.16 -8.10 5.23
N TRP A 653 4.65 -7.56 4.12
CA TRP A 653 5.97 -7.86 3.59
C TRP A 653 7.06 -7.05 4.31
N ALA A 654 8.28 -7.59 4.32
CA ALA A 654 9.46 -6.80 4.67
C ALA A 654 9.68 -5.74 3.58
N ILE A 655 9.86 -4.48 3.98
CA ILE A 655 10.00 -3.33 3.07
C ILE A 655 11.23 -2.52 3.46
N GLN A 656 12.00 -2.09 2.47
CA GLN A 656 13.20 -1.27 2.68
C GLN A 656 13.27 -0.12 1.67
N ASN A 657 13.29 1.12 2.17
CA ASN A 657 13.46 2.35 1.41
C ASN A 657 14.60 3.22 1.95
N SER A 658 15.11 3.00 3.17
CA SER A 658 16.17 3.82 3.77
C SER A 658 17.48 3.91 2.97
N HIS A 659 17.72 2.96 2.05
CA HIS A 659 18.86 2.95 1.13
C HIS A 659 18.69 3.85 -0.10
N ARG A 660 17.48 4.34 -0.36
CA ARG A 660 17.15 5.10 -1.57
C ARG A 660 17.85 6.44 -1.57
N LYS A 661 18.53 6.74 -2.69
CA LYS A 661 19.27 8.00 -2.89
C LYS A 661 18.39 9.09 -3.50
N ASP A 662 17.21 8.72 -4.03
CA ASP A 662 16.24 9.65 -4.59
C ASP A 662 15.38 10.36 -3.55
N ILE A 663 15.40 9.89 -2.30
CA ILE A 663 14.66 10.47 -1.17
C ILE A 663 15.47 11.59 -0.49
N VAL A 664 14.81 12.71 -0.20
CA VAL A 664 15.38 13.80 0.62
C VAL A 664 14.96 13.60 2.08
N LYS A 665 15.94 13.29 2.94
CA LYS A 665 15.75 13.17 4.40
C LYS A 665 15.74 14.55 5.05
N ILE A 666 15.02 14.68 6.17
CA ILE A 666 15.00 15.91 6.98
C ILE A 666 15.53 15.66 8.39
N PRO A 667 15.94 16.70 9.14
CA PRO A 667 16.39 16.56 10.52
C PRO A 667 15.28 16.05 11.46
N ASP A 668 15.71 15.42 12.56
CA ASP A 668 14.82 14.97 13.63
C ASP A 668 13.92 16.11 14.13
N ASN A 669 12.66 15.78 14.36
CA ASN A 669 11.63 16.71 14.78
C ASN A 669 10.59 16.01 15.66
N PHE A 670 9.74 16.78 16.32
CA PHE A 670 8.74 16.24 17.26
C PHE A 670 7.77 15.25 16.59
N ARG A 671 7.42 15.47 15.32
CA ARG A 671 6.56 14.57 14.53
C ARG A 671 7.23 13.28 14.07
N ARG A 672 8.55 13.15 14.27
CA ARG A 672 9.34 12.04 13.68
C ARG A 672 9.14 11.95 12.16
N GLN A 673 8.91 13.08 11.49
CA GLN A 673 8.87 13.15 10.03
C GLN A 673 10.30 12.94 9.52
N THR A 674 10.57 11.87 8.77
CA THR A 674 11.93 11.50 8.37
C THR A 674 12.31 11.97 6.96
N THR A 675 11.33 12.30 6.12
CA THR A 675 11.52 12.72 4.73
C THR A 675 10.73 13.98 4.39
N GLN A 676 11.18 14.71 3.36
CA GLN A 676 10.50 15.92 2.90
C GLN A 676 9.11 15.63 2.32
N GLU A 677 8.96 14.49 1.64
CA GLU A 677 7.69 14.01 1.09
C GLU A 677 7.46 12.57 1.57
N VAL A 678 6.21 12.26 1.91
CA VAL A 678 5.79 10.88 2.19
C VAL A 678 5.87 10.04 0.91
N LEU A 679 6.33 8.80 1.04
CA LEU A 679 6.38 7.84 -0.07
C LEU A 679 4.98 7.34 -0.45
N PRO A 680 4.78 6.83 -1.66
CA PRO A 680 3.56 6.12 -2.03
C PRO A 680 3.22 4.95 -1.08
N PRO A 681 1.93 4.75 -0.72
CA PRO A 681 1.48 3.62 0.11
C PRO A 681 1.97 2.23 -0.36
N ASP A 682 1.99 1.96 -1.65
CA ASP A 682 2.46 0.71 -2.26
C ASP A 682 3.98 0.49 -2.20
N GLU A 683 4.75 1.55 -1.93
CA GLU A 683 6.20 1.49 -1.69
C GLU A 683 6.55 1.37 -0.20
N LYS A 684 5.59 1.54 0.72
CA LYS A 684 5.79 1.53 2.17
C LYS A 684 5.27 0.25 2.85
N PRO A 685 5.58 0.03 4.14
CA PRO A 685 4.86 -0.96 4.95
C PRO A 685 3.36 -0.65 4.98
N ILE A 686 2.53 -1.69 5.01
CA ILE A 686 1.10 -1.51 5.32
C ILE A 686 1.00 -1.05 6.76
N MET A 687 0.15 -0.06 7.00
CA MET A 687 0.00 0.59 8.30
C MET A 687 -1.43 1.08 8.47
N ARG A 688 -1.93 0.99 9.70
CA ARG A 688 -3.19 1.62 10.13
C ARG A 688 -3.01 3.13 10.29
N HIS A 689 -4.11 3.84 10.47
CA HIS A 689 -4.14 5.30 10.54
C HIS A 689 -3.42 5.87 11.78
N ASN A 690 -3.28 5.07 12.84
CA ASN A 690 -2.53 5.42 14.05
C ASN A 690 -0.99 5.28 13.94
N ALA A 691 -0.46 5.04 12.74
CA ALA A 691 0.98 4.91 12.50
C ALA A 691 1.54 6.13 11.76
N ASN A 692 2.83 6.40 11.98
CA ASN A 692 3.54 7.47 11.29
C ASN A 692 3.77 7.13 9.81
N GLN A 693 3.18 7.91 8.89
CA GLN A 693 3.29 7.67 7.45
C GLN A 693 4.72 7.87 6.90
N PHE A 694 5.63 8.50 7.64
CA PHE A 694 7.04 8.66 7.29
C PHE A 694 7.92 7.45 7.68
N ASN A 695 7.33 6.39 8.24
CA ASN A 695 8.02 5.12 8.41
C ASN A 695 8.25 4.46 7.04
N MET A 696 9.51 4.46 6.61
CA MET A 696 9.95 4.00 5.29
C MET A 696 10.20 2.50 5.21
N ASP A 697 10.54 1.87 6.34
CA ASP A 697 11.07 0.51 6.41
C ASP A 697 10.22 -0.34 7.36
N ARG A 698 10.20 -1.65 7.12
CA ARG A 698 9.74 -2.68 8.07
C ARG A 698 10.78 -3.80 8.10
N ASN A 699 11.54 -3.83 9.20
CA ASN A 699 12.58 -4.83 9.45
C ASN A 699 12.02 -5.90 10.40
N GLY A 700 11.42 -6.96 9.87
CA GLY A 700 10.85 -8.06 10.65
C GLY A 700 9.47 -8.46 10.14
N GLY A 701 9.20 -9.77 10.14
CA GLY A 701 8.05 -10.36 9.44
C GLY A 701 8.19 -10.23 7.92
N ASN A 702 7.85 -11.29 7.18
CA ASN A 702 7.88 -11.25 5.71
C ASN A 702 6.79 -12.16 5.15
N GLY A 703 5.58 -11.60 5.08
CA GLY A 703 4.37 -12.34 4.74
C GLY A 703 3.90 -13.25 5.87
N LEU A 704 3.98 -12.77 7.11
CA LEU A 704 3.50 -13.48 8.31
C LEU A 704 2.10 -13.03 8.76
N SER A 705 1.64 -11.90 8.25
CA SER A 705 0.31 -11.36 8.54
C SER A 705 -0.26 -10.62 7.32
N GLU A 706 -1.57 -10.39 7.32
CA GLU A 706 -2.28 -9.51 6.39
C GLU A 706 -3.21 -8.58 7.19
N HIS A 707 -3.16 -7.29 6.85
CA HIS A 707 -4.08 -6.30 7.40
C HIS A 707 -5.43 -6.33 6.67
N SER A 708 -6.50 -6.11 7.43
CA SER A 708 -7.80 -5.83 6.85
C SER A 708 -7.80 -4.46 6.16
N ALA A 709 -8.44 -4.38 4.99
CA ALA A 709 -8.70 -3.11 4.32
C ALA A 709 -9.95 -2.37 4.87
N GLY A 710 -10.69 -2.99 5.79
CA GLY A 710 -11.93 -2.46 6.37
C GLY A 710 -11.73 -1.14 7.09
N ASP A 711 -10.80 -1.12 8.03
CA ASP A 711 -10.43 0.05 8.82
C ASP A 711 -9.55 1.03 8.02
N ILE A 712 -8.68 0.52 7.15
CA ILE A 712 -7.64 1.31 6.46
C ILE A 712 -8.15 2.03 5.19
N TRP A 713 -8.90 1.33 4.35
CA TRP A 713 -9.23 1.81 2.99
C TRP A 713 -10.72 2.04 2.80
N LEU A 714 -11.57 1.15 3.31
CA LEU A 714 -13.02 1.22 3.10
C LEU A 714 -13.65 2.41 3.85
N LEU A 715 -13.20 2.69 5.07
CA LEU A 715 -13.66 3.86 5.84
C LEU A 715 -13.48 5.19 5.10
N PRO A 716 -12.26 5.62 4.68
CA PRO A 716 -12.08 6.90 3.99
C PRO A 716 -12.85 6.97 2.67
N TYR A 717 -12.89 5.89 1.90
CA TYR A 717 -13.60 5.86 0.62
C TYR A 717 -15.11 6.07 0.80
N TRP A 718 -15.75 5.27 1.66
CA TRP A 718 -17.20 5.36 1.85
C TRP A 718 -17.61 6.64 2.56
N LEU A 719 -16.81 7.17 3.50
CA LEU A 719 -17.03 8.49 4.07
C LEU A 719 -16.98 9.58 2.98
N GLY A 720 -16.00 9.53 2.07
CA GLY A 720 -15.88 10.48 0.97
C GLY A 720 -17.06 10.42 0.00
N ARG A 721 -17.57 9.22 -0.29
CA ARG A 721 -18.80 9.00 -1.07
C ARG A 721 -20.03 9.57 -0.35
N TYR A 722 -20.15 9.34 0.95
CA TYR A 722 -21.27 9.85 1.77
C TYR A 722 -21.27 11.38 1.86
N LEU A 723 -20.11 12.01 2.04
CA LEU A 723 -19.97 13.46 2.05
C LEU A 723 -20.12 14.10 0.66
N GLY A 724 -20.18 13.29 -0.40
CA GLY A 724 -20.31 13.75 -1.79
C GLY A 724 -19.05 14.40 -2.35
N VAL A 725 -17.89 14.17 -1.72
CA VAL A 725 -16.57 14.66 -2.18
C VAL A 725 -15.82 13.64 -3.04
N ILE A 726 -16.30 12.39 -3.07
CA ILE A 726 -15.93 11.37 -4.06
C ILE A 726 -17.22 11.00 -4.83
N SER A 727 -17.17 11.03 -6.16
CA SER A 727 -18.32 10.64 -6.98
C SER A 727 -18.53 9.13 -7.02
N GLY A 728 -19.69 8.68 -7.52
CA GLY A 728 -19.80 7.33 -8.05
C GLY A 728 -18.86 7.10 -9.25
N PRO A 729 -18.59 5.83 -9.60
CA PRO A 729 -17.76 5.51 -10.76
C PRO A 729 -18.38 6.09 -12.02
N LYS A 730 -17.55 6.67 -12.88
CA LYS A 730 -17.94 7.08 -14.22
C LYS A 730 -17.46 6.01 -15.21
N ASN A 731 -18.40 5.47 -15.97
CA ASN A 731 -18.14 4.53 -17.07
C ASN A 731 -17.39 5.21 -18.22
#